data_AF-W0DSS2-F1
#
_entry.id   AF-W0DSS2-F1
#
_cell.length_a   1.000
_cell.length_b   1.000
_cell.length_c   1.000
_cell.angle_alpha   90.00
_cell.angle_beta   90.00
_cell.angle_gamma   90.00
#
_symmetry.space_group_name_H-M   'P 1'
#
loop_
_entity.id
_entity.type
_entity.pdbx_description
1 polymer ?
#
loop_
_entity_poly.entity_id
_entity_poly.type
_entity_poly.pdbx_seq_one_letter_code
_entity_poly.pdbx_strand_id
1 'polypeptide(L)'
;MAGTAFADDRATMIVFDASGSMWAQLEDGKSRIEIAREVIDEYATTRDPEQPIGVVAYGHNRRGDCGDIELVLPLGTHSGDELASTIRGLNPQGMTPLTDSMAMARDLIPRTAESADIILITDGLENCGGDPCALAAEMAAEGIEIRAHVVGFALEEEAVLSLSCVPEQTGGQLFITHSGAELTEALAGISAPSRPVDLELHALDARDMEPVGSITWDLTTADGETIYAGTNRGVIHVELDPGDYVVEAFDDSFAGVTEFEVTSQTEGPIEVAMAKLLATVMVRGEHGETGETLQGVEWTVLDIASESAESFVNEGGGYFPLHLEPGEYRIEGEQGDLHGGVLVTATREADRDLDVILEAAEREITVEIKAPDEVSVGAAFDVVVTGSHDDSDYMLLAAVGSDEEVSRYGRMTNTVGGDGEKNFTAPAAPGSYELRYYIREDRALVKRVPIEVVDAGAEMTAPEQVSINERFEVSVSAPGGGHLVLVAPEREDDDIVSRYQRIRNSVDAQDTVTRTAPSDPGTYELRFHMGGDHRLMARALVEVVDVAVTLSAPEQVRVEESFEIEIGGGVSGHVVIVDAERDEDDIVSRYQRIRNSVDGDEGTITRTAPEEPGMYELRYHSSGEHRLLASQRIEVIARVQPGDAAQETPTGAMAPPAAGNAAPAAPRTLAEAAEAFPAHPGFTILDPQAAQNRLLDSLESDPASVFLPGQWLGPLTTAILLLEAEEGALPHVRYRLTYGEDPLPGGPGGGTVPVGYVEVTRFNLGPARHAEIAEAAGDAPVAPAEHFGTGPHVSLRMVTRPIQGRTTDLIGLSRAELDGDAAAERCFGQPCLSTAPLAEAALGAEWDAMKEVAPGAFDPPYASMRDGAHSPAAVLDLLTREARIARERGGEIAWDGFEYREGVGPMEPFAEAMIEAGLGQESAVDAVLREGHVMDHTLEAVWHRLVSIGGADPTAPGLFGAQAFEHRPGRN
;
A
#
# COMPACT_ATOMS: atom_id res chain seq x y z
N MET A 1 -67.85 40.25 -57.56
CA MET A 1 -67.05 39.43 -58.49
C MET A 1 -66.32 38.40 -57.65
N ALA A 2 -66.32 37.14 -58.06
CA ALA A 2 -65.75 36.04 -57.30
C ALA A 2 -64.21 36.14 -57.30
N GLY A 3 -63.59 36.21 -56.12
CA GLY A 3 -62.14 36.18 -55.95
C GLY A 3 -61.64 34.74 -55.97
N THR A 4 -60.72 34.46 -56.88
CA THR A 4 -59.92 33.23 -56.93
C THR A 4 -59.09 33.09 -55.67
N ALA A 5 -59.18 31.94 -54.98
CA ALA A 5 -58.26 31.59 -53.91
C ALA A 5 -56.87 31.32 -54.52
N PHE A 6 -55.84 31.95 -53.96
CA PHE A 6 -54.45 31.71 -54.35
C PHE A 6 -53.97 30.38 -53.72
N ALA A 7 -53.05 29.69 -54.39
CA ALA A 7 -52.60 28.35 -54.04
C ALA A 7 -51.46 28.32 -53.02
N ASP A 8 -50.97 29.48 -52.61
CA ASP A 8 -49.88 29.67 -51.65
C ASP A 8 -50.35 30.72 -50.63
N ASP A 9 -50.18 30.45 -49.34
CA ASP A 9 -50.77 31.22 -48.22
C ASP A 9 -50.03 32.55 -47.94
N ARG A 10 -49.25 33.03 -48.92
CA ARG A 10 -48.40 34.23 -48.85
C ARG A 10 -48.76 35.27 -49.92
N ALA A 11 -48.78 36.55 -49.55
CA ALA A 11 -49.02 37.67 -50.47
C ALA A 11 -47.93 38.75 -50.36
N THR A 12 -47.55 39.36 -51.48
CA THR A 12 -46.55 40.44 -51.49
C THR A 12 -47.12 41.75 -52.04
N MET A 13 -46.95 42.86 -51.31
CA MET A 13 -47.35 44.19 -51.74
C MET A 13 -46.13 45.11 -51.82
N ILE A 14 -45.83 45.65 -53.00
CA ILE A 14 -44.80 46.67 -53.17
C ILE A 14 -45.43 48.05 -52.99
N VAL A 15 -44.83 48.89 -52.15
CA VAL A 15 -45.14 50.32 -52.04
C VAL A 15 -43.99 51.08 -52.66
N PHE A 16 -44.22 51.67 -53.84
CA PHE A 16 -43.17 52.26 -54.67
C PHE A 16 -43.21 53.79 -54.64
N ASP A 17 -42.10 54.40 -54.21
CA ASP A 17 -41.87 55.84 -54.26
C ASP A 17 -41.66 56.34 -55.69
N ALA A 18 -42.59 57.17 -56.15
CA ALA A 18 -42.44 57.96 -57.35
C ALA A 18 -42.67 59.45 -57.03
N SER A 19 -42.16 59.93 -55.90
CA SER A 19 -42.16 61.34 -55.52
C SER A 19 -41.10 62.14 -56.28
N GLY A 20 -41.21 63.47 -56.27
CA GLY A 20 -40.31 64.34 -57.03
C GLY A 20 -38.82 64.23 -56.67
N SER A 21 -38.48 63.76 -55.46
CA SER A 21 -37.09 63.53 -55.02
C SER A 21 -36.39 62.42 -55.79
N MET A 22 -37.13 61.46 -56.35
CA MET A 22 -36.60 60.34 -57.12
C MET A 22 -35.86 60.75 -58.40
N TRP A 23 -35.97 62.02 -58.83
CA TRP A 23 -35.17 62.59 -59.93
C TRP A 23 -33.77 63.05 -59.51
N ALA A 24 -33.43 63.02 -58.22
CA ALA A 24 -32.08 63.34 -57.76
C ALA A 24 -31.06 62.41 -58.43
N GLN A 25 -29.91 62.98 -58.82
CA GLN A 25 -28.82 62.22 -59.44
C GLN A 25 -27.82 61.73 -58.40
N LEU A 26 -27.32 60.52 -58.60
CA LEU A 26 -26.21 59.96 -57.84
C LEU A 26 -24.86 60.32 -58.49
N GLU A 27 -23.77 59.97 -57.80
CA GLU A 27 -22.40 60.25 -58.24
C GLU A 27 -22.05 59.63 -59.61
N ASP A 28 -22.75 58.57 -60.01
CA ASP A 28 -22.58 57.86 -61.29
C ASP A 28 -23.37 58.47 -62.46
N GLY A 29 -24.14 59.53 -62.20
CA GLY A 29 -24.94 60.27 -63.19
C GLY A 29 -26.32 59.67 -63.50
N LYS A 30 -26.70 58.54 -62.89
CA LYS A 30 -28.07 57.99 -62.96
C LYS A 30 -28.97 58.65 -61.92
N SER A 31 -30.27 58.72 -62.20
CA SER A 31 -31.28 59.15 -61.23
C SER A 31 -31.75 57.99 -60.33
N ARG A 32 -32.23 58.31 -59.12
CA ARG A 32 -32.74 57.30 -58.17
C ARG A 32 -33.86 56.44 -58.79
N ILE A 33 -34.75 57.05 -59.58
CA ILE A 33 -35.81 56.34 -60.30
C ILE A 33 -35.29 55.38 -61.38
N GLU A 34 -34.18 55.70 -62.05
CA GLU A 34 -33.58 54.80 -63.05
C GLU A 34 -33.04 53.54 -62.38
N ILE A 35 -32.42 53.66 -61.21
CA ILE A 35 -31.89 52.52 -60.46
C ILE A 35 -33.02 51.71 -59.83
N ALA A 36 -34.02 52.36 -59.23
CA ALA A 36 -35.20 51.65 -58.70
C ALA A 36 -35.92 50.83 -59.79
N ARG A 37 -35.97 51.33 -61.03
CA ARG A 37 -36.51 50.59 -62.18
C ARG A 37 -35.63 49.40 -62.59
N GLU A 38 -34.31 49.59 -62.66
CA GLU A 38 -33.37 48.51 -62.99
C GLU A 38 -33.46 47.35 -61.98
N VAL A 39 -33.69 47.65 -60.71
CA VAL A 39 -33.78 46.63 -59.67
C VAL A 39 -35.11 45.88 -59.70
N ILE A 40 -36.22 46.60 -59.91
CA ILE A 40 -37.50 45.90 -60.12
C ILE A 40 -37.45 45.06 -61.40
N ASP A 41 -36.76 45.51 -62.46
CA ASP A 41 -36.54 44.70 -63.66
C ASP A 41 -35.80 43.40 -63.32
N GLU A 42 -34.78 43.43 -62.46
CA GLU A 42 -34.04 42.24 -62.03
C GLU A 42 -34.87 41.33 -61.11
N TYR A 43 -35.49 41.88 -60.07
CA TYR A 43 -36.39 41.13 -59.17
C TYR A 43 -37.54 40.47 -59.93
N ALA A 44 -38.11 41.15 -60.92
CA ALA A 44 -39.15 40.61 -61.78
C ALA A 44 -38.69 39.36 -62.56
N THR A 45 -37.39 39.21 -62.83
CA THR A 45 -36.84 38.02 -63.51
C THR A 45 -36.54 36.86 -62.58
N THR A 46 -36.23 37.12 -61.30
CA THR A 46 -35.82 36.10 -60.33
C THR A 46 -36.95 35.61 -59.42
N ARG A 47 -38.05 36.37 -59.30
CA ARG A 47 -39.20 36.00 -58.48
C ARG A 47 -39.94 34.75 -58.99
N ASP A 48 -40.67 34.09 -58.11
CA ASP A 48 -41.65 33.08 -58.50
C ASP A 48 -42.89 33.74 -59.15
N PRO A 49 -43.24 33.43 -60.41
CA PRO A 49 -44.41 33.97 -61.07
C PRO A 49 -45.75 33.48 -60.48
N GLU A 50 -45.76 32.38 -59.72
CA GLU A 50 -46.97 31.83 -59.10
C GLU A 50 -47.34 32.55 -57.80
N GLN A 51 -46.41 33.27 -57.17
CA GLN A 51 -46.68 34.05 -55.96
C GLN A 51 -47.45 35.34 -56.25
N PRO A 52 -48.57 35.61 -55.53
CA PRO A 52 -49.36 36.82 -55.69
C PRO A 52 -48.57 38.09 -55.34
N ILE A 53 -48.56 39.06 -56.26
CA ILE A 53 -47.91 40.36 -56.07
C ILE A 53 -48.83 41.51 -56.45
N GLY A 54 -48.77 42.62 -55.72
CA GLY A 54 -49.45 43.87 -56.05
C GLY A 54 -48.51 45.06 -55.89
N VAL A 55 -48.86 46.20 -56.51
CA VAL A 55 -48.06 47.43 -56.45
C VAL A 55 -48.95 48.63 -56.18
N VAL A 56 -48.68 49.30 -55.06
CA VAL A 56 -49.17 50.65 -54.76
C VAL A 56 -48.05 51.62 -55.07
N ALA A 57 -48.33 52.69 -55.81
CA ALA A 57 -47.36 53.74 -56.10
C ALA A 57 -47.91 55.10 -55.67
N TYR A 58 -47.03 55.97 -55.19
CA TYR A 58 -47.41 57.33 -54.80
C TYR A 58 -46.56 58.39 -55.49
N GLY A 59 -47.14 59.59 -55.64
CA GLY A 59 -46.46 60.78 -56.18
C GLY A 59 -46.25 60.79 -57.70
N HIS A 60 -46.83 59.86 -58.46
CA HIS A 60 -46.51 59.72 -59.90
C HIS A 60 -47.44 60.50 -60.86
N ASN A 61 -48.50 61.15 -60.38
CA ASN A 61 -49.51 61.80 -61.23
C ASN A 61 -49.73 63.29 -60.93
N ARG A 62 -49.71 63.69 -59.66
CA ARG A 62 -50.11 65.05 -59.22
C ARG A 62 -49.06 65.69 -58.34
N ARG A 63 -48.60 66.87 -58.77
CA ARG A 63 -47.61 67.66 -58.02
C ARG A 63 -48.23 68.32 -56.78
N GLY A 64 -47.63 68.08 -55.61
CA GLY A 64 -48.01 68.74 -54.35
C GLY A 64 -49.27 68.18 -53.68
N ASP A 65 -49.76 67.01 -54.09
CA ASP A 65 -50.96 66.36 -53.57
C ASP A 65 -50.59 65.12 -52.74
N CYS A 66 -50.90 65.12 -51.44
CA CYS A 66 -50.69 63.98 -50.54
C CYS A 66 -51.69 62.83 -50.77
N GLY A 67 -52.80 63.08 -51.47
CA GLY A 67 -53.73 62.03 -51.88
C GLY A 67 -53.32 61.34 -53.19
N ASP A 68 -52.09 61.52 -53.65
CA ASP A 68 -51.57 60.92 -54.89
C ASP A 68 -51.04 59.50 -54.67
N ILE A 69 -51.94 58.59 -54.29
CA ILE A 69 -51.68 57.17 -54.04
C ILE A 69 -52.59 56.36 -54.96
N GLU A 70 -52.02 55.40 -55.69
CA GLU A 70 -52.75 54.58 -56.65
C GLU A 70 -52.29 53.13 -56.60
N LEU A 71 -53.24 52.20 -56.70
CA LEU A 71 -52.99 50.79 -56.98
C LEU A 71 -52.69 50.64 -58.48
N VAL A 72 -51.40 50.60 -58.84
CA VAL A 72 -50.96 50.54 -60.24
C VAL A 72 -50.89 49.12 -60.77
N LEU A 73 -50.76 48.14 -59.88
CA LEU A 73 -50.90 46.71 -60.18
C LEU A 73 -51.75 46.04 -59.10
N PRO A 74 -52.91 45.44 -59.42
CA PRO A 74 -53.72 44.75 -58.42
C PRO A 74 -52.98 43.54 -57.84
N LEU A 75 -53.35 43.11 -56.63
CA LEU A 75 -52.76 41.91 -56.04
C LEU A 75 -53.23 40.65 -56.80
N GLY A 76 -52.30 39.93 -57.41
CA GLY A 76 -52.57 38.71 -58.16
C GLY A 76 -51.32 38.08 -58.77
N THR A 77 -51.50 37.03 -59.57
CA THR A 77 -50.39 36.41 -60.31
C THR A 77 -50.08 37.22 -61.56
N HIS A 78 -48.93 37.89 -61.56
CA HIS A 78 -48.45 38.74 -62.65
C HIS A 78 -47.16 38.22 -63.25
N SER A 79 -46.95 38.36 -64.56
CA SER A 79 -45.65 38.04 -65.13
C SER A 79 -44.61 39.08 -64.71
N GLY A 80 -43.33 38.68 -64.69
CA GLY A 80 -42.24 39.63 -64.44
C GLY A 80 -42.27 40.82 -65.41
N ASP A 81 -42.56 40.57 -66.69
CA ASP A 81 -42.68 41.63 -67.71
C ASP A 81 -43.80 42.63 -67.41
N GLU A 82 -44.95 42.18 -66.88
CA GLU A 82 -46.08 43.04 -66.54
C GLU A 82 -45.72 43.96 -65.36
N LEU A 83 -45.15 43.40 -64.30
CA LEU A 83 -44.66 44.14 -63.14
C LEU A 83 -43.63 45.20 -63.53
N ALA A 84 -42.61 44.78 -64.28
CA ALA A 84 -41.54 45.62 -64.76
C ALA A 84 -42.04 46.77 -65.65
N SER A 85 -42.96 46.48 -66.58
CA SER A 85 -43.54 47.50 -67.46
C SER A 85 -44.39 48.53 -66.71
N THR A 86 -45.06 48.11 -65.64
CA THR A 86 -45.89 48.98 -64.79
C THR A 86 -45.04 50.00 -64.06
N ILE A 87 -43.94 49.56 -63.41
CA ILE A 87 -43.01 50.46 -62.72
C ILE A 87 -42.28 51.40 -63.68
N ARG A 88 -41.88 50.92 -64.87
CA ARG A 88 -41.27 51.79 -65.90
C ARG A 88 -42.20 52.92 -66.36
N GLY A 89 -43.51 52.70 -66.34
CA GLY A 89 -44.53 53.69 -66.69
C GLY A 89 -44.71 54.85 -65.69
N LEU A 90 -44.23 54.71 -64.45
CA LEU A 90 -44.42 55.71 -63.40
C LEU A 90 -43.51 56.93 -63.59
N ASN A 91 -44.05 58.14 -63.48
CA ASN A 91 -43.31 59.37 -63.70
C ASN A 91 -43.22 60.21 -62.40
N PRO A 92 -42.06 60.35 -61.76
CA PRO A 92 -42.02 60.92 -60.43
C PRO A 92 -42.27 62.44 -60.36
N GLN A 93 -43.32 62.92 -59.66
CA GLN A 93 -43.66 64.37 -59.64
C GLN A 93 -44.31 64.91 -58.34
N GLY A 94 -44.71 64.07 -57.40
CA GLY A 94 -45.59 64.37 -56.27
C GLY A 94 -44.91 64.37 -54.89
N MET A 95 -45.73 64.29 -53.83
CA MET A 95 -45.33 64.25 -52.41
C MET A 95 -45.11 62.79 -51.93
N THR A 96 -44.72 62.59 -50.67
CA THR A 96 -44.30 61.30 -50.07
C THR A 96 -45.23 60.87 -48.91
N PRO A 97 -46.47 60.40 -49.20
CA PRO A 97 -47.41 59.90 -48.19
C PRO A 97 -47.15 58.41 -47.86
N LEU A 98 -46.07 58.11 -47.14
CA LEU A 98 -45.64 56.74 -46.78
C LEU A 98 -46.70 56.00 -45.96
N THR A 99 -47.18 56.62 -44.88
CA THR A 99 -48.15 55.99 -43.96
C THR A 99 -49.44 55.62 -44.67
N ASP A 100 -50.03 56.55 -45.42
CA ASP A 100 -51.29 56.29 -46.15
C ASP A 100 -51.11 55.25 -47.27
N SER A 101 -49.94 55.22 -47.90
CA SER A 101 -49.64 54.24 -48.96
C SER A 101 -49.46 52.83 -48.41
N MET A 102 -48.78 52.69 -47.28
CA MET A 102 -48.64 51.43 -46.55
C MET A 102 -49.98 50.95 -45.98
N ALA A 103 -50.82 51.86 -45.49
CA ALA A 103 -52.17 51.54 -45.02
C ALA A 103 -53.04 51.01 -46.17
N MET A 104 -52.94 51.62 -47.36
CA MET A 104 -53.62 51.11 -48.55
C MET A 104 -53.11 49.73 -48.96
N ALA A 105 -51.79 49.50 -48.92
CA ALA A 105 -51.22 48.19 -49.23
C ALA A 105 -51.71 47.10 -48.27
N ARG A 106 -51.72 47.39 -46.96
CA ARG A 106 -52.30 46.53 -45.91
C ARG A 106 -53.75 46.16 -46.20
N ASP A 107 -54.59 47.16 -46.51
CA ASP A 107 -56.03 46.95 -46.70
C ASP A 107 -56.35 46.12 -47.97
N LEU A 108 -55.39 45.98 -48.89
CA LEU A 108 -55.50 45.16 -50.09
C LEU A 108 -55.07 43.70 -49.86
N ILE A 109 -54.40 43.40 -48.74
CA ILE A 109 -54.01 42.03 -48.37
C ILE A 109 -55.28 41.24 -47.98
N PRO A 110 -55.53 40.06 -48.56
CA PRO A 110 -56.68 39.23 -48.21
C PRO A 110 -56.63 38.81 -46.74
N ARG A 111 -57.77 38.87 -46.05
CA ARG A 111 -57.89 38.36 -44.67
C ARG A 111 -57.70 36.84 -44.53
N THR A 112 -57.54 36.13 -45.65
CA THR A 112 -57.30 34.69 -45.72
C THR A 112 -55.83 34.33 -45.89
N ALA A 113 -54.92 35.31 -46.02
CA ALA A 113 -53.49 35.02 -46.06
C ALA A 113 -52.98 34.63 -44.66
N GLU A 114 -52.06 33.67 -44.58
CA GLU A 114 -51.40 33.28 -43.33
C GLU A 114 -50.26 34.25 -43.00
N SER A 115 -49.51 34.68 -44.03
CA SER A 115 -48.51 35.76 -43.91
C SER A 115 -48.48 36.66 -45.15
N ALA A 116 -47.98 37.88 -44.99
CA ALA A 116 -47.83 38.81 -46.10
C ALA A 116 -46.62 39.74 -45.93
N ASP A 117 -45.96 40.05 -47.04
CA ASP A 117 -44.77 40.89 -47.06
C ASP A 117 -45.12 42.24 -47.74
N ILE A 118 -44.95 43.35 -47.02
CA ILE A 118 -45.03 44.71 -47.58
C ILE A 118 -43.61 45.21 -47.82
N ILE A 119 -43.27 45.50 -49.08
CA ILE A 119 -41.94 46.00 -49.46
C ILE A 119 -42.06 47.48 -49.79
N LEU A 120 -41.63 48.33 -48.86
CA LEU A 120 -41.57 49.78 -49.05
C LEU A 120 -40.26 50.17 -49.73
N ILE A 121 -40.34 50.80 -50.91
CA ILE A 121 -39.19 51.35 -51.63
C ILE A 121 -39.30 52.87 -51.58
N THR A 122 -38.38 53.54 -50.87
CA THR A 122 -38.44 55.00 -50.62
C THR A 122 -37.06 55.66 -50.66
N ASP A 123 -37.01 56.93 -51.08
CA ASP A 123 -35.79 57.76 -51.06
C ASP A 123 -35.81 58.91 -50.03
N GLY A 124 -36.85 58.99 -49.21
CA GLY A 124 -37.03 60.09 -48.28
C GLY A 124 -38.01 59.86 -47.13
N LEU A 125 -38.17 60.93 -46.35
CA LEU A 125 -39.05 61.04 -45.19
C LEU A 125 -40.51 61.27 -45.59
N GLU A 126 -41.42 60.83 -44.73
CA GLU A 126 -42.84 61.19 -44.75
C GLU A 126 -42.99 62.73 -44.70
N ASN A 127 -43.65 63.31 -45.71
CA ASN A 127 -43.87 64.77 -45.78
C ASN A 127 -45.35 65.16 -45.89
N CYS A 128 -46.26 64.21 -45.69
CA CYS A 128 -47.70 64.40 -45.70
C CYS A 128 -48.35 64.30 -44.31
N GLY A 129 -47.53 64.15 -43.26
CA GLY A 129 -47.95 64.25 -41.86
C GLY A 129 -48.41 62.94 -41.21
N GLY A 130 -48.12 61.79 -41.85
CA GLY A 130 -48.34 60.45 -41.28
C GLY A 130 -47.28 60.03 -40.25
N ASP A 131 -47.54 58.92 -39.56
CA ASP A 131 -46.60 58.24 -38.66
C ASP A 131 -46.45 56.76 -39.09
N PRO A 132 -45.37 56.42 -39.84
CA PRO A 132 -45.13 55.05 -40.30
C PRO A 132 -44.93 54.05 -39.16
N CYS A 133 -44.34 54.48 -38.03
CA CYS A 133 -44.11 53.61 -36.87
C CYS A 133 -45.43 53.24 -36.19
N ALA A 134 -46.33 54.21 -36.01
CA ALA A 134 -47.65 53.93 -35.42
C ALA A 134 -48.43 52.91 -36.26
N LEU A 135 -48.36 53.02 -37.58
CA LEU A 135 -48.98 52.05 -38.49
C LEU A 135 -48.32 50.67 -38.44
N ALA A 136 -46.99 50.60 -38.31
CA ALA A 136 -46.28 49.33 -38.16
C ALA A 136 -46.69 48.60 -36.88
N ALA A 137 -46.86 49.31 -35.76
CA ALA A 137 -47.40 48.77 -34.52
C ALA A 137 -48.84 48.24 -34.69
N GLU A 138 -49.67 48.93 -35.47
CA GLU A 138 -51.01 48.44 -35.81
C GLU A 138 -50.95 47.14 -36.61
N MET A 139 -50.08 47.07 -37.64
CA MET A 139 -49.89 45.87 -38.46
C MET A 139 -49.41 44.67 -37.63
N ALA A 140 -48.45 44.87 -36.74
CA ALA A 140 -47.93 43.83 -35.86
C ALA A 140 -48.96 43.28 -34.87
N ALA A 141 -50.01 44.06 -34.56
CA ALA A 141 -51.12 43.65 -33.71
C ALA A 141 -52.26 42.97 -34.48
N GLU A 142 -52.18 42.84 -35.81
CA GLU A 142 -53.17 42.13 -36.61
C GLU A 142 -52.98 40.61 -36.56
N GLY A 143 -54.05 39.85 -36.75
CA GLY A 143 -54.01 38.38 -36.74
C GLY A 143 -53.46 37.73 -38.01
N ILE A 144 -52.73 38.47 -38.84
CA ILE A 144 -52.04 38.02 -40.05
C ILE A 144 -50.58 38.46 -39.87
N GLU A 145 -49.61 37.57 -40.12
CA GLU A 145 -48.19 37.92 -40.01
C GLU A 145 -47.78 38.85 -41.16
N ILE A 146 -47.99 40.17 -40.99
CA ILE A 146 -47.62 41.20 -41.95
C ILE A 146 -46.22 41.70 -41.62
N ARG A 147 -45.22 41.34 -42.44
CA ARG A 147 -43.85 41.83 -42.32
C ARG A 147 -43.64 43.01 -43.26
N ALA A 148 -43.25 44.17 -42.72
CA ALA A 148 -42.97 45.36 -43.51
C ALA A 148 -41.46 45.54 -43.66
N HIS A 149 -40.95 45.27 -44.86
CA HIS A 149 -39.57 45.52 -45.25
C HIS A 149 -39.42 46.94 -45.78
N VAL A 150 -38.35 47.62 -45.40
CA VAL A 150 -38.02 48.96 -45.89
C VAL A 150 -36.75 48.88 -46.70
N VAL A 151 -36.82 49.24 -47.98
CA VAL A 151 -35.66 49.46 -48.82
C VAL A 151 -35.51 50.97 -49.01
N GLY A 152 -34.44 51.49 -48.42
CA GLY A 152 -34.06 52.88 -48.44
C GLY A 152 -33.00 53.15 -49.50
N PHE A 153 -33.33 54.01 -50.46
CA PHE A 153 -32.39 54.38 -51.51
C PHE A 153 -31.66 55.68 -51.19
N ALA A 154 -30.35 55.61 -50.93
CA ALA A 154 -29.53 56.76 -50.55
C ALA A 154 -30.19 57.63 -49.44
N LEU A 155 -30.78 56.95 -48.45
CA LEU A 155 -31.42 57.60 -47.29
C LEU A 155 -30.36 58.30 -46.44
N GLU A 156 -30.66 59.52 -46.03
CA GLU A 156 -29.88 60.21 -45.00
C GLU A 156 -30.14 59.57 -43.63
N GLU A 157 -29.20 59.73 -42.70
CA GLU A 157 -29.24 59.14 -41.35
C GLU A 157 -30.55 59.44 -40.60
N GLU A 158 -31.12 60.64 -40.78
CA GLU A 158 -32.42 61.02 -40.20
C GLU A 158 -33.58 60.19 -40.75
N ALA A 159 -33.55 59.86 -42.06
CA ALA A 159 -34.57 59.03 -42.68
C ALA A 159 -34.48 57.56 -42.24
N VAL A 160 -33.27 57.04 -42.09
CA VAL A 160 -33.00 55.70 -41.54
C VAL A 160 -33.59 55.56 -40.14
N LEU A 161 -33.29 56.51 -39.25
CA LEU A 161 -33.78 56.51 -37.86
C LEU A 161 -35.31 56.58 -37.77
N SER A 162 -35.95 57.34 -38.66
CA SER A 162 -37.41 57.49 -38.65
C SER A 162 -38.16 56.25 -39.16
N LEU A 163 -37.49 55.39 -39.94
CA LEU A 163 -38.10 54.23 -40.61
C LEU A 163 -37.64 52.90 -40.01
N SER A 164 -36.62 52.85 -39.16
CA SER A 164 -36.11 51.59 -38.57
C SER A 164 -37.17 50.87 -37.71
N CYS A 165 -38.05 51.63 -37.07
CA CYS A 165 -39.17 51.12 -36.29
C CYS A 165 -40.11 50.21 -37.10
N VAL A 166 -40.24 50.42 -38.41
CA VAL A 166 -41.19 49.71 -39.26
C VAL A 166 -40.84 48.23 -39.37
N PRO A 167 -39.62 47.85 -39.82
CA PRO A 167 -39.19 46.45 -39.82
C PRO A 167 -39.02 45.90 -38.40
N GLU A 168 -38.53 46.69 -37.44
CA GLU A 168 -38.37 46.26 -36.04
C GLU A 168 -39.69 45.80 -35.41
N GLN A 169 -40.79 46.49 -35.69
CA GLN A 169 -42.09 46.17 -35.09
C GLN A 169 -42.83 45.05 -35.82
N THR A 170 -42.60 44.88 -37.12
CA THR A 170 -43.33 43.93 -37.97
C THR A 170 -42.56 42.63 -38.23
N GLY A 171 -41.31 42.50 -37.73
CA GLY A 171 -40.43 41.38 -38.07
C GLY A 171 -39.87 41.46 -39.50
N GLY A 172 -39.94 42.64 -40.13
CA GLY A 172 -39.36 42.91 -41.44
C GLY A 172 -37.86 43.21 -41.40
N GLN A 173 -37.30 43.65 -42.52
CA GLN A 173 -35.87 44.00 -42.65
C GLN A 173 -35.69 45.41 -43.22
N LEU A 174 -34.68 46.12 -42.73
CA LEU A 174 -34.26 47.42 -43.25
C LEU A 174 -33.03 47.24 -44.15
N PHE A 175 -33.15 47.64 -45.41
CA PHE A 175 -32.06 47.62 -46.37
C PHE A 175 -31.70 49.04 -46.77
N ILE A 176 -30.45 49.43 -46.57
CA ILE A 176 -29.94 50.72 -47.04
C ILE A 176 -29.05 50.42 -48.23
N THR A 177 -29.49 50.86 -49.41
CA THR A 177 -28.79 50.55 -50.66
C THR A 177 -28.31 51.84 -51.32
N HIS A 178 -27.12 51.76 -51.91
CA HIS A 178 -26.50 52.85 -52.66
C HIS A 178 -26.33 52.48 -54.15
N SER A 179 -26.66 51.24 -54.51
CA SER A 179 -26.57 50.71 -55.88
C SER A 179 -27.67 49.70 -56.19
N GLY A 180 -27.90 49.44 -57.48
CA GLY A 180 -28.90 48.46 -57.91
C GLY A 180 -28.59 47.02 -57.49
N ALA A 181 -27.32 46.61 -57.49
CA ALA A 181 -26.92 45.25 -57.14
C ALA A 181 -27.22 44.87 -55.67
N GLU A 182 -26.99 45.81 -54.74
CA GLU A 182 -27.31 45.64 -53.31
C GLU A 182 -28.81 45.49 -53.09
N LEU A 183 -29.63 46.19 -53.87
CA LEU A 183 -31.07 46.10 -53.75
C LEU A 183 -31.63 44.80 -54.33
N THR A 184 -31.03 44.26 -55.39
CA THR A 184 -31.37 42.93 -55.91
C THR A 184 -31.09 41.85 -54.86
N GLU A 185 -29.96 41.90 -54.16
CA GLU A 185 -29.62 40.95 -53.09
C GLU A 185 -30.59 41.05 -51.92
N ALA A 186 -30.97 42.27 -51.52
CA ALA A 186 -31.99 42.52 -50.51
C ALA A 186 -33.35 41.91 -50.88
N LEU A 187 -33.83 42.12 -52.12
CA LEU A 187 -35.11 41.57 -52.58
C LEU A 187 -35.07 40.04 -52.76
N ALA A 188 -33.91 39.45 -53.08
CA ALA A 188 -33.74 38.00 -53.13
C ALA A 188 -33.81 37.34 -51.74
N GLY A 189 -33.26 38.00 -50.70
CA GLY A 189 -33.29 37.51 -49.31
C GLY A 189 -34.70 37.44 -48.71
N ILE A 190 -35.62 38.32 -49.13
CA ILE A 190 -37.02 38.35 -48.68
C ILE A 190 -37.82 37.14 -49.25
N SER A 191 -37.37 36.55 -50.37
CA SER A 191 -38.11 35.56 -51.14
C SER A 191 -37.64 34.10 -50.95
N ALA A 192 -36.67 33.83 -50.07
CA ALA A 192 -36.17 32.47 -49.83
C ALA A 192 -37.01 31.73 -48.75
N PRO A 193 -37.31 30.42 -48.92
CA PRO A 193 -37.95 29.63 -47.87
C PRO A 193 -37.02 29.47 -46.65
N SER A 194 -37.58 29.49 -45.43
CA SER A 194 -36.87 29.14 -44.21
C SER A 194 -36.33 27.71 -44.32
N ARG A 195 -35.12 27.47 -43.83
CA ARG A 195 -34.48 26.15 -43.83
C ARG A 195 -34.49 25.57 -42.42
N PRO A 196 -34.63 24.24 -42.26
CA PRO A 196 -34.43 23.57 -40.99
C PRO A 196 -33.03 23.84 -40.42
N VAL A 197 -32.93 23.86 -39.10
CA VAL A 197 -31.70 24.02 -38.33
C VAL A 197 -31.35 22.67 -37.69
N ASP A 198 -30.13 22.19 -37.91
CA ASP A 198 -29.60 20.99 -37.27
C ASP A 198 -29.18 21.32 -35.83
N LEU A 199 -29.78 20.65 -34.84
CA LEU A 199 -29.50 20.87 -33.43
C LEU A 199 -29.20 19.57 -32.69
N GLU A 200 -28.35 19.68 -31.66
CA GLU A 200 -28.15 18.63 -30.67
C GLU A 200 -28.91 18.98 -29.38
N LEU A 201 -29.55 17.99 -28.76
CA LEU A 201 -30.15 18.14 -27.44
C LEU A 201 -29.41 17.24 -26.45
N HIS A 202 -28.98 17.80 -25.33
CA HIS A 202 -28.15 17.15 -24.32
C HIS A 202 -28.91 17.07 -23.00
N ALA A 203 -29.16 15.87 -22.49
CA ALA A 203 -29.75 15.65 -21.18
C ALA A 203 -28.59 15.54 -20.17
N LEU A 204 -28.45 16.57 -19.34
CA LEU A 204 -27.32 16.72 -18.42
C LEU A 204 -27.83 16.66 -16.98
N ASP A 205 -27.15 15.92 -16.11
CA ASP A 205 -27.46 15.93 -14.68
C ASP A 205 -27.28 17.35 -14.13
N ALA A 206 -28.34 17.90 -13.53
CA ALA A 206 -28.34 19.28 -13.04
C ALA A 206 -27.33 19.54 -11.91
N ARG A 207 -26.71 18.50 -11.34
CA ARG A 207 -25.73 18.59 -10.24
C ARG A 207 -24.31 18.82 -10.73
N ASP A 208 -23.88 18.13 -11.78
CA ASP A 208 -22.49 18.09 -12.27
C ASP A 208 -22.35 18.42 -13.76
N MET A 209 -23.46 18.59 -14.48
CA MET A 209 -23.53 18.85 -15.92
C MET A 209 -22.99 17.70 -16.78
N GLU A 210 -22.90 16.47 -16.26
CA GLU A 210 -22.52 15.31 -17.05
C GLU A 210 -23.73 14.72 -17.82
N PRO A 211 -23.52 14.16 -19.03
CA PRO A 211 -24.60 13.51 -19.77
C PRO A 211 -25.19 12.33 -18.99
N VAL A 212 -26.51 12.33 -18.83
CA VAL A 212 -27.20 11.17 -18.25
C VAL A 212 -27.15 9.98 -19.22
N GLY A 213 -27.36 8.78 -18.69
CA GLY A 213 -27.32 7.52 -19.44
C GLY A 213 -28.43 7.39 -20.49
N SER A 214 -29.06 6.21 -20.54
CA SER A 214 -30.18 5.99 -21.46
C SER A 214 -31.44 6.65 -20.90
N ILE A 215 -31.98 7.66 -21.57
CA ILE A 215 -33.15 8.42 -21.14
C ILE A 215 -34.23 8.42 -22.23
N THR A 216 -35.50 8.53 -21.84
CA THR A 216 -36.61 8.68 -22.79
C THR A 216 -36.79 10.15 -23.11
N TRP A 217 -36.88 10.47 -24.40
CA TRP A 217 -37.06 11.82 -24.93
C TRP A 217 -38.45 11.95 -25.56
N ASP A 218 -39.10 13.08 -25.32
CA ASP A 218 -40.32 13.54 -25.99
C ASP A 218 -40.13 15.01 -26.38
N LEU A 219 -39.98 15.27 -27.68
CA LEU A 219 -39.83 16.61 -28.24
C LEU A 219 -41.11 16.97 -28.98
N THR A 220 -41.74 18.06 -28.56
CA THR A 220 -42.99 18.57 -29.13
C THR A 220 -42.87 20.03 -29.54
N THR A 221 -43.69 20.46 -30.49
CA THR A 221 -43.93 21.88 -30.78
C THR A 221 -44.78 22.51 -29.69
N ALA A 222 -44.81 23.85 -29.61
CA ALA A 222 -45.66 24.57 -28.65
C ALA A 222 -47.17 24.30 -28.78
N ASP A 223 -47.65 23.86 -29.96
CA ASP A 223 -49.03 23.44 -30.20
C ASP A 223 -49.28 21.94 -29.94
N GLY A 224 -48.24 21.19 -29.53
CA GLY A 224 -48.33 19.82 -29.04
C GLY A 224 -48.15 18.73 -30.10
N GLU A 225 -47.58 19.04 -31.27
CA GLU A 225 -47.20 18.04 -32.26
C GLU A 225 -45.87 17.39 -31.85
N THR A 226 -45.84 16.05 -31.79
CA THR A 226 -44.62 15.30 -31.47
C THR A 226 -43.68 15.23 -32.67
N ILE A 227 -42.47 15.78 -32.50
CA ILE A 227 -41.39 15.77 -33.50
C ILE A 227 -40.46 14.57 -33.29
N TYR A 228 -40.14 14.23 -32.03
CA TYR A 228 -39.30 13.10 -31.69
C TYR A 228 -39.81 12.41 -30.43
N ALA A 229 -39.90 11.08 -30.44
CA ALA A 229 -40.18 10.29 -29.26
C ALA A 229 -39.36 8.99 -29.29
N GLY A 230 -38.54 8.75 -28.27
CA GLY A 230 -37.70 7.56 -28.21
C GLY A 230 -36.71 7.53 -27.06
N THR A 231 -36.13 6.36 -26.81
CA THR A 231 -35.09 6.17 -25.80
C THR A 231 -33.72 6.19 -26.46
N ASN A 232 -32.83 7.05 -25.98
CA ASN A 232 -31.46 7.17 -26.47
C ASN A 232 -30.50 7.46 -25.31
N ARG A 233 -29.19 7.33 -25.54
CA ARG A 233 -28.18 7.90 -24.63
C ARG A 233 -28.36 9.41 -24.59
N GLY A 234 -27.99 10.08 -23.50
CA GLY A 234 -28.27 11.50 -23.18
C GLY A 234 -27.94 12.58 -24.21
N VAL A 235 -27.69 12.27 -25.48
CA VAL A 235 -27.62 13.20 -26.61
C VAL A 235 -28.47 12.70 -27.78
N ILE A 236 -29.33 13.56 -28.34
CA ILE A 236 -30.06 13.32 -29.59
C ILE A 236 -29.76 14.43 -30.62
N HIS A 237 -29.89 14.10 -31.91
CA HIS A 237 -29.75 15.06 -33.02
C HIS A 237 -31.09 15.19 -33.73
N VAL A 238 -31.53 16.41 -34.01
CA VAL A 238 -32.81 16.71 -34.64
C VAL A 238 -32.68 17.85 -35.65
N GLU A 239 -33.50 17.83 -36.69
CA GLU A 239 -33.64 18.94 -37.65
C GLU A 239 -34.96 19.65 -37.32
N LEU A 240 -34.90 20.94 -36.93
CA LEU A 240 -36.07 21.72 -36.51
C LEU A 240 -36.26 22.95 -37.39
N ASP A 241 -37.50 23.21 -37.80
CA ASP A 241 -37.85 24.47 -38.43
C ASP A 241 -37.85 25.60 -37.38
N PRO A 242 -37.71 26.89 -37.78
CA PRO A 242 -37.85 27.99 -36.84
C PRO A 242 -39.23 27.98 -36.15
N GLY A 243 -39.25 28.04 -34.82
CA GLY A 243 -40.45 27.94 -34.00
C GLY A 243 -40.17 27.62 -32.52
N ASP A 244 -41.24 27.51 -31.74
CA ASP A 244 -41.18 27.21 -30.30
C ASP A 244 -41.35 25.71 -30.02
N TYR A 245 -40.48 25.16 -29.18
CA TYR A 245 -40.42 23.73 -28.86
C TYR A 245 -40.35 23.47 -27.35
N VAL A 246 -40.86 22.31 -26.94
CA VAL A 246 -40.74 21.77 -25.59
C VAL A 246 -40.13 20.39 -25.67
N VAL A 247 -39.02 20.19 -24.97
CA VAL A 247 -38.40 18.88 -24.79
C VAL A 247 -38.58 18.39 -23.36
N GLU A 248 -39.08 17.18 -23.22
CA GLU A 248 -39.12 16.42 -21.98
C GLU A 248 -38.16 15.24 -22.09
N ALA A 249 -37.34 15.05 -21.07
CA ALA A 249 -36.46 13.90 -20.94
C ALA A 249 -36.67 13.25 -19.57
N PHE A 250 -36.92 11.94 -19.51
CA PHE A 250 -37.21 11.26 -18.24
C PHE A 250 -36.92 9.75 -18.24
N ASP A 251 -36.70 9.22 -17.03
CA ASP A 251 -36.76 7.81 -16.63
C ASP A 251 -37.17 7.72 -15.14
N ASP A 252 -36.97 6.56 -14.51
CA ASP A 252 -37.30 6.36 -13.09
C ASP A 252 -36.37 7.14 -12.13
N SER A 253 -35.18 7.52 -12.59
CA SER A 253 -34.12 8.16 -11.78
C SER A 253 -33.97 9.65 -12.03
N PHE A 254 -34.35 10.15 -13.21
CA PHE A 254 -34.15 11.51 -13.67
C PHE A 254 -35.36 12.04 -14.44
N ALA A 255 -35.64 13.33 -14.32
CA ALA A 255 -36.57 14.03 -15.19
C ALA A 255 -36.14 15.48 -15.43
N GLY A 256 -36.32 15.96 -16.65
CA GLY A 256 -36.04 17.33 -17.08
C GLY A 256 -37.03 17.78 -18.14
N VAL A 257 -37.35 19.08 -18.13
CA VAL A 257 -38.17 19.73 -19.16
C VAL A 257 -37.54 21.05 -19.52
N THR A 258 -37.51 21.40 -20.79
CA THR A 258 -36.97 22.66 -21.28
C THR A 258 -37.79 23.17 -22.45
N GLU A 259 -38.14 24.44 -22.40
CA GLU A 259 -38.81 25.17 -23.49
C GLU A 259 -37.76 26.04 -24.20
N PHE A 260 -37.74 26.04 -25.53
CA PHE A 260 -36.75 26.80 -26.31
C PHE A 260 -37.31 27.25 -27.67
N GLU A 261 -36.77 28.36 -28.17
CA GLU A 261 -37.09 28.94 -29.48
C GLU A 261 -35.97 28.63 -30.48
N VAL A 262 -36.34 28.13 -31.65
CA VAL A 262 -35.43 27.92 -32.79
C VAL A 262 -35.61 29.06 -33.78
N THR A 263 -34.50 29.71 -34.13
CA THR A 263 -34.43 30.75 -35.16
C THR A 263 -33.40 30.36 -36.21
N SER A 264 -33.38 31.05 -37.36
CA SER A 264 -32.35 30.86 -38.38
C SER A 264 -30.89 31.13 -37.91
N GLN A 265 -30.70 31.67 -36.71
CA GLN A 265 -29.40 31.95 -36.10
C GLN A 265 -29.12 31.09 -34.85
N THR A 266 -30.00 30.14 -34.50
CA THR A 266 -29.78 29.27 -33.34
C THR A 266 -28.58 28.35 -33.60
N GLU A 267 -27.59 28.39 -32.72
CA GLU A 267 -26.36 27.60 -32.78
C GLU A 267 -26.08 26.92 -31.43
N GLY A 268 -25.45 25.74 -31.47
CA GLY A 268 -25.04 25.01 -30.28
C GLY A 268 -26.09 24.02 -29.73
N PRO A 269 -25.73 23.22 -28.72
CA PRO A 269 -26.63 22.25 -28.14
C PRO A 269 -27.68 22.91 -27.24
N ILE A 270 -28.88 22.36 -27.22
CA ILE A 270 -29.91 22.68 -26.23
C ILE A 270 -29.72 21.76 -25.03
N GLU A 271 -29.41 22.35 -23.88
CA GLU A 271 -29.18 21.62 -22.63
C GLU A 271 -30.49 21.45 -21.85
N VAL A 272 -30.83 20.19 -21.55
CA VAL A 272 -31.95 19.81 -20.68
C VAL A 272 -31.39 19.44 -19.32
N ALA A 273 -31.60 20.31 -18.34
CA ALA A 273 -31.17 20.07 -16.97
C ALA A 273 -32.04 19.00 -16.29
N MET A 274 -31.45 17.84 -16.01
CA MET A 274 -32.11 16.66 -15.46
C MET A 274 -32.06 16.68 -13.94
N ALA A 275 -33.22 16.75 -13.30
CA ALA A 275 -33.34 16.65 -11.85
C ALA A 275 -33.36 15.17 -11.41
N LYS A 276 -32.53 14.83 -10.43
CA LYS A 276 -32.46 13.49 -9.85
C LYS A 276 -33.66 13.18 -8.95
N LEU A 277 -34.39 12.11 -9.24
CA LEU A 277 -35.61 11.64 -8.56
C LEU A 277 -35.33 10.54 -7.53
N LEU A 278 -34.39 9.63 -7.82
CA LEU A 278 -33.96 8.55 -6.92
C LEU A 278 -32.46 8.64 -6.65
N ALA A 279 -32.03 8.23 -5.46
CA ALA A 279 -30.62 8.08 -5.14
C ALA A 279 -30.04 6.87 -5.88
N THR A 280 -28.78 6.96 -6.31
CA THR A 280 -28.07 5.82 -6.93
C THR A 280 -26.98 5.35 -5.98
N VAL A 281 -27.00 4.07 -5.61
CA VAL A 281 -25.92 3.40 -4.88
C VAL A 281 -25.39 2.29 -5.77
N MET A 282 -24.13 2.38 -6.19
CA MET A 282 -23.44 1.35 -6.97
C MET A 282 -22.87 0.32 -5.99
N VAL A 283 -23.32 -0.92 -6.09
CA VAL A 283 -22.94 -1.97 -5.15
C VAL A 283 -22.10 -3.03 -5.84
N ARG A 284 -21.07 -3.53 -5.16
CA ARG A 284 -20.27 -4.68 -5.59
C ARG A 284 -19.92 -5.56 -4.39
N GLY A 285 -19.89 -6.87 -4.59
CA GLY A 285 -19.46 -7.83 -3.58
C GLY A 285 -18.00 -8.18 -3.76
N GLU A 286 -17.22 -8.16 -2.68
CA GLU A 286 -15.82 -8.59 -2.69
C GLU A 286 -15.57 -9.66 -1.62
N HIS A 287 -14.70 -10.61 -1.94
CA HIS A 287 -14.27 -11.64 -0.99
C HIS A 287 -13.30 -11.03 0.04
N GLY A 288 -13.59 -11.15 1.34
CA GLY A 288 -12.78 -10.50 2.38
C GLY A 288 -11.32 -10.93 2.43
N GLU A 289 -11.01 -12.19 2.13
CA GLU A 289 -9.61 -12.67 2.14
C GLU A 289 -8.83 -12.39 0.84
N THR A 290 -9.45 -12.54 -0.34
CA THR A 290 -8.75 -12.47 -1.62
C THR A 290 -8.88 -11.11 -2.31
N GLY A 291 -9.84 -10.28 -1.90
CA GLY A 291 -10.20 -9.03 -2.58
C GLY A 291 -10.80 -9.23 -3.97
N GLU A 292 -11.12 -10.48 -4.34
CA GLU A 292 -11.71 -10.76 -5.64
C GLU A 292 -13.19 -10.36 -5.68
N THR A 293 -13.59 -9.80 -6.82
CA THR A 293 -14.98 -9.44 -7.08
C THR A 293 -15.85 -10.70 -7.26
N LEU A 294 -16.92 -10.79 -6.46
CA LEU A 294 -17.82 -11.95 -6.40
C LEU A 294 -18.96 -11.83 -7.44
N GLN A 295 -19.24 -12.93 -8.16
CA GLN A 295 -20.36 -13.05 -9.12
C GLN A 295 -21.44 -13.95 -8.55
N GLY A 296 -22.73 -13.69 -8.80
CA GLY A 296 -23.81 -14.56 -8.32
C GLY A 296 -24.07 -14.38 -6.83
N VAL A 297 -23.91 -13.16 -6.31
CA VAL A 297 -24.21 -12.81 -4.91
C VAL A 297 -25.71 -12.55 -4.77
N GLU A 298 -26.32 -13.12 -3.74
CA GLU A 298 -27.69 -12.79 -3.34
C GLU A 298 -27.67 -11.55 -2.46
N TRP A 299 -28.35 -10.49 -2.90
CA TRP A 299 -28.41 -9.22 -2.21
C TRP A 299 -29.74 -9.05 -1.50
N THR A 300 -29.71 -8.48 -0.29
CA THR A 300 -30.90 -8.01 0.44
C THR A 300 -30.73 -6.54 0.78
N VAL A 301 -31.68 -5.72 0.34
CA VAL A 301 -31.73 -4.28 0.60
C VAL A 301 -32.86 -4.00 1.57
N LEU A 302 -32.53 -3.59 2.79
CA LEU A 302 -33.46 -3.28 3.86
C LEU A 302 -33.56 -1.76 4.06
N ASP A 303 -34.74 -1.20 3.86
CA ASP A 303 -35.07 0.17 4.27
C ASP A 303 -35.28 0.20 5.79
N ILE A 304 -34.45 0.99 6.49
CA ILE A 304 -34.46 1.07 7.96
C ILE A 304 -35.70 1.79 8.48
N ALA A 305 -36.25 2.74 7.74
CA ALA A 305 -37.40 3.53 8.17
C ALA A 305 -38.72 2.77 7.99
N SER A 306 -38.88 2.03 6.88
CA SER A 306 -40.09 1.28 6.59
C SER A 306 -40.05 -0.19 7.02
N GLU A 307 -38.87 -0.70 7.38
CA GLU A 307 -38.58 -2.12 7.67
C GLU A 307 -38.90 -3.06 6.49
N SER A 308 -39.02 -2.53 5.26
CA SER A 308 -39.22 -3.35 4.07
C SER A 308 -37.87 -3.85 3.53
N ALA A 309 -37.83 -5.12 3.12
CA ALA A 309 -36.67 -5.73 2.50
C ALA A 309 -37.01 -6.24 1.09
N GLU A 310 -36.10 -6.02 0.15
CA GLU A 310 -36.13 -6.60 -1.18
C GLU A 310 -34.86 -7.43 -1.41
N SER A 311 -35.03 -8.64 -1.97
CA SER A 311 -33.91 -9.54 -2.25
C SER A 311 -33.89 -9.95 -3.71
N PHE A 312 -32.70 -9.99 -4.30
CA PHE A 312 -32.48 -10.39 -5.68
C PHE A 312 -31.06 -10.93 -5.86
N VAL A 313 -30.82 -11.67 -6.93
CA VAL A 313 -29.48 -12.21 -7.27
C VAL A 313 -28.87 -11.37 -8.37
N ASN A 314 -27.61 -10.97 -8.17
CA ASN A 314 -26.80 -10.40 -9.24
C ASN A 314 -25.86 -11.46 -9.81
N GLU A 315 -26.12 -11.90 -11.03
CA GLU A 315 -25.28 -12.86 -11.78
C GLU A 315 -23.95 -12.25 -12.25
N GLY A 316 -23.84 -10.93 -12.34
CA GLY A 316 -22.62 -10.20 -12.68
C GLY A 316 -21.73 -9.93 -11.47
N GLY A 317 -20.44 -9.72 -11.71
CA GLY A 317 -19.48 -9.37 -10.64
C GLY A 317 -19.27 -7.89 -10.44
N GLY A 318 -19.33 -7.08 -11.51
CA GLY A 318 -19.05 -5.65 -11.41
C GLY A 318 -20.09 -4.87 -10.60
N TYR A 319 -19.81 -3.58 -10.40
CA TYR A 319 -20.78 -2.66 -9.80
C TYR A 319 -22.12 -2.70 -10.54
N PHE A 320 -23.20 -2.71 -9.78
CA PHE A 320 -24.56 -2.59 -10.29
C PHE A 320 -25.31 -1.49 -9.55
N PRO A 321 -26.21 -0.74 -10.23
CA PRO A 321 -26.93 0.36 -9.61
C PRO A 321 -28.12 -0.14 -8.79
N LEU A 322 -28.29 0.45 -7.60
CA LEU A 322 -29.53 0.43 -6.83
C LEU A 322 -30.16 1.83 -6.86
N HIS A 323 -31.41 1.90 -7.30
CA HIS A 323 -32.20 3.13 -7.32
C HIS A 323 -33.12 3.16 -6.09
N LEU A 324 -32.79 4.02 -5.13
CA LEU A 324 -33.43 4.05 -3.81
C LEU A 324 -34.08 5.41 -3.56
N GLU A 325 -35.17 5.41 -2.78
CA GLU A 325 -35.65 6.67 -2.21
C GLU A 325 -34.60 7.23 -1.22
N PRO A 326 -34.56 8.55 -0.97
CA PRO A 326 -33.63 9.10 0.01
C PRO A 326 -33.91 8.56 1.43
N GLY A 327 -32.93 7.93 2.05
CA GLY A 327 -33.12 7.25 3.33
C GLY A 327 -31.89 6.47 3.81
N GLU A 328 -32.01 5.79 4.94
CA GLU A 328 -30.99 4.88 5.45
C GLU A 328 -31.35 3.43 5.09
N TYR A 329 -30.38 2.72 4.52
CA TYR A 329 -30.54 1.34 4.07
C TYR A 329 -29.44 0.47 4.65
N ARG A 330 -29.76 -0.79 4.93
CA ARG A 330 -28.79 -1.86 5.16
C ARG A 330 -28.78 -2.74 3.92
N ILE A 331 -27.61 -2.86 3.29
CA ILE A 331 -27.41 -3.69 2.11
C ILE A 331 -26.55 -4.88 2.53
N GLU A 332 -27.05 -6.08 2.31
CA GLU A 332 -26.43 -7.34 2.70
C GLU A 332 -26.18 -8.20 1.47
N GLY A 333 -25.03 -8.86 1.41
CA GLY A 333 -24.68 -9.84 0.39
C GLY A 333 -24.45 -11.21 1.02
N GLU A 334 -24.95 -12.26 0.35
CA GLU A 334 -24.76 -13.65 0.74
C GLU A 334 -24.32 -14.49 -0.48
N GLN A 335 -23.29 -15.32 -0.27
CA GLN A 335 -22.85 -16.31 -1.25
C GLN A 335 -22.26 -17.54 -0.55
N GLY A 336 -23.03 -18.64 -0.52
CA GLY A 336 -22.58 -19.87 0.13
C GLY A 336 -22.43 -19.67 1.64
N ASP A 337 -21.19 -19.79 2.15
CA ASP A 337 -20.86 -19.54 3.56
C ASP A 337 -20.38 -18.09 3.82
N LEU A 338 -20.28 -17.27 2.77
CA LEU A 338 -19.82 -15.88 2.85
C LEU A 338 -21.02 -14.96 3.06
N HIS A 339 -20.93 -14.08 4.06
CA HIS A 339 -21.94 -13.06 4.34
C HIS A 339 -21.26 -11.72 4.62
N GLY A 340 -21.93 -10.63 4.26
CA GLY A 340 -21.44 -9.28 4.48
C GLY A 340 -22.57 -8.27 4.45
N GLY A 341 -22.39 -7.12 5.07
CA GLY A 341 -23.39 -6.07 4.99
C GLY A 341 -22.91 -4.73 5.50
N VAL A 342 -23.51 -3.67 4.98
CA VAL A 342 -23.11 -2.30 5.26
C VAL A 342 -24.34 -1.39 5.35
N LEU A 343 -24.25 -0.37 6.20
CA LEU A 343 -25.24 0.69 6.30
C LEU A 343 -24.86 1.83 5.35
N VAL A 344 -25.81 2.28 4.55
CA VAL A 344 -25.63 3.39 3.61
C VAL A 344 -26.78 4.38 3.72
N THR A 345 -26.45 5.67 3.70
CA THR A 345 -27.43 6.73 3.52
C THR A 345 -27.50 7.06 2.03
N ALA A 346 -28.63 6.75 1.41
CA ALA A 346 -28.96 7.08 0.03
C ALA A 346 -29.40 8.54 -0.07
N THR A 347 -28.76 9.32 -0.94
CA THR A 347 -29.08 10.74 -1.16
C THR A 347 -29.18 11.03 -2.66
N ARG A 348 -29.93 12.07 -3.03
CA ARG A 348 -29.99 12.56 -4.42
C ARG A 348 -28.81 13.46 -4.79
N GLU A 349 -28.01 13.87 -3.81
CA GLU A 349 -26.95 14.86 -4.00
C GLU A 349 -25.69 14.22 -4.58
N ALA A 350 -25.37 12.98 -4.19
CA ALA A 350 -24.21 12.25 -4.69
C ALA A 350 -24.50 10.76 -4.88
N ASP A 351 -23.88 10.19 -5.91
CA ASP A 351 -23.88 8.77 -6.20
C ASP A 351 -22.81 8.11 -5.33
N ARG A 352 -23.06 6.90 -4.84
CA ARG A 352 -22.16 6.23 -3.90
C ARG A 352 -21.75 4.87 -4.40
N ASP A 353 -20.45 4.65 -4.51
CA ASP A 353 -19.88 3.34 -4.76
C ASP A 353 -19.64 2.64 -3.43
N LEU A 354 -20.04 1.38 -3.37
CA LEU A 354 -20.12 0.60 -2.15
C LEU A 354 -19.58 -0.81 -2.42
N ASP A 355 -18.40 -1.08 -1.88
CA ASP A 355 -17.86 -2.44 -1.79
C ASP A 355 -18.36 -3.08 -0.51
N VAL A 356 -19.15 -4.13 -0.65
CA VAL A 356 -19.60 -4.95 0.47
C VAL A 356 -18.65 -6.13 0.56
N ILE A 357 -17.90 -6.18 1.64
CA ILE A 357 -16.97 -7.26 1.93
C ILE A 357 -17.76 -8.43 2.51
N LEU A 358 -17.72 -9.58 1.83
CA LEU A 358 -18.32 -10.83 2.27
C LEU A 358 -17.23 -11.73 2.84
N GLU A 359 -17.43 -12.16 4.09
CA GLU A 359 -16.50 -13.01 4.84
C GLU A 359 -17.22 -14.27 5.32
N ALA A 360 -16.46 -15.35 5.53
CA ALA A 360 -17.01 -16.56 6.13
C ALA A 360 -17.38 -16.26 7.58
N ALA A 361 -18.62 -16.56 7.97
CA ALA A 361 -19.05 -16.35 9.35
C ALA A 361 -18.19 -17.15 10.33
N GLU A 362 -17.64 -16.50 11.37
CA GLU A 362 -16.88 -17.15 12.44
C GLU A 362 -17.70 -18.30 13.04
N ARG A 363 -17.19 -19.53 12.94
CA ARG A 363 -17.82 -20.70 13.57
C ARG A 363 -17.69 -20.60 15.09
N GLU A 364 -18.82 -20.55 15.81
CA GLU A 364 -18.82 -20.76 17.26
C GLU A 364 -18.37 -22.19 17.60
N ILE A 365 -17.10 -22.35 17.99
CA ILE A 365 -16.55 -23.62 18.46
C ILE A 365 -16.90 -23.81 19.94
N THR A 366 -17.73 -24.81 20.24
CA THR A 366 -18.13 -25.15 21.62
C THR A 366 -17.29 -26.30 22.16
N VAL A 367 -16.32 -26.01 23.05
CA VAL A 367 -15.48 -27.01 23.73
C VAL A 367 -15.91 -27.19 25.20
N GLU A 368 -16.13 -28.44 25.62
CA GLU A 368 -16.33 -28.82 27.03
C GLU A 368 -15.05 -29.42 27.63
N ILE A 369 -14.68 -28.97 28.82
CA ILE A 369 -13.50 -29.43 29.57
C ILE A 369 -13.93 -29.81 30.98
N LYS A 370 -13.60 -31.04 31.41
CA LYS A 370 -13.81 -31.54 32.78
C LYS A 370 -12.48 -31.79 33.45
N ALA A 371 -12.21 -31.07 34.53
CA ALA A 371 -11.02 -31.20 35.37
C ALA A 371 -11.43 -31.23 36.86
N PRO A 372 -10.56 -31.71 37.77
CA PRO A 372 -10.78 -31.57 39.20
C PRO A 372 -10.74 -30.10 39.63
N ASP A 373 -11.54 -29.75 40.64
CA ASP A 373 -11.55 -28.39 41.21
C ASP A 373 -10.31 -28.11 42.07
N GLU A 374 -9.72 -29.16 42.67
CA GLU A 374 -8.58 -29.07 43.59
C GLU A 374 -7.58 -30.21 43.34
N VAL A 375 -6.29 -29.88 43.30
CA VAL A 375 -5.17 -30.83 43.15
C VAL A 375 -4.02 -30.48 44.07
N SER A 376 -3.27 -31.48 44.53
CA SER A 376 -2.08 -31.23 45.36
C SER A 376 -0.86 -30.85 44.50
N VAL A 377 0.01 -29.97 45.03
CA VAL A 377 1.28 -29.59 44.41
C VAL A 377 2.06 -30.79 43.86
N GLY A 378 2.46 -30.74 42.58
CA GLY A 378 3.22 -31.83 41.94
C GLY A 378 2.45 -33.11 41.63
N ALA A 379 1.16 -33.21 41.96
CA ALA A 379 0.34 -34.39 41.65
C ALA A 379 -0.03 -34.43 40.16
N ALA A 380 -0.07 -35.64 39.60
CA ALA A 380 -0.65 -35.87 38.28
C ALA A 380 -2.18 -35.93 38.38
N PHE A 381 -2.88 -35.34 37.42
CA PHE A 381 -4.34 -35.34 37.34
C PHE A 381 -4.81 -35.38 35.89
N ASP A 382 -6.01 -35.91 35.68
CA ASP A 382 -6.57 -36.11 34.35
C ASP A 382 -7.64 -35.06 34.02
N VAL A 383 -7.64 -34.65 32.75
CA VAL A 383 -8.56 -33.66 32.18
C VAL A 383 -9.23 -34.28 30.94
N VAL A 384 -10.56 -34.26 30.90
CA VAL A 384 -11.33 -34.78 29.77
C VAL A 384 -11.79 -33.62 28.90
N VAL A 385 -11.49 -33.69 27.60
CA VAL A 385 -11.90 -32.70 26.59
C VAL A 385 -12.90 -33.34 25.62
N THR A 386 -13.98 -32.62 25.32
CA THR A 386 -14.99 -33.02 24.33
C THR A 386 -15.37 -31.82 23.45
N GLY A 387 -15.49 -32.05 22.15
CA GLY A 387 -15.74 -31.00 21.15
C GLY A 387 -14.47 -30.28 20.69
N SER A 388 -13.31 -30.94 20.70
CA SER A 388 -12.06 -30.39 20.17
C SER A 388 -12.22 -30.04 18.68
N HIS A 389 -11.64 -28.91 18.25
CA HIS A 389 -11.75 -28.46 16.87
C HIS A 389 -10.79 -29.23 15.95
N ASP A 390 -9.54 -29.39 16.39
CA ASP A 390 -8.49 -30.09 15.65
C ASP A 390 -7.60 -30.92 16.60
N ASP A 391 -6.97 -31.97 16.07
CA ASP A 391 -6.04 -32.82 16.81
C ASP A 391 -4.78 -32.07 17.26
N SER A 392 -4.53 -30.90 16.70
CA SER A 392 -3.34 -30.09 16.95
C SER A 392 -3.58 -28.90 17.88
N ASP A 393 -4.81 -28.74 18.38
CA ASP A 393 -5.14 -27.80 19.47
C ASP A 393 -4.34 -28.11 20.73
N TYR A 394 -4.14 -27.14 21.60
CA TYR A 394 -3.31 -27.31 22.78
C TYR A 394 -3.92 -26.69 24.02
N MET A 395 -3.58 -27.25 25.18
CA MET A 395 -4.08 -26.80 26.48
C MET A 395 -2.93 -26.63 27.46
N LEU A 396 -2.97 -25.57 28.26
CA LEU A 396 -1.91 -25.29 29.23
C LEU A 396 -2.48 -24.92 30.59
N LEU A 397 -1.72 -25.20 31.64
CA LEU A 397 -2.04 -24.84 33.02
C LEU A 397 -1.20 -23.62 33.40
N ALA A 398 -1.86 -22.50 33.68
CA ALA A 398 -1.20 -21.22 34.00
C ALA A 398 -1.77 -20.59 35.26
N ALA A 399 -0.98 -19.77 35.95
CA ALA A 399 -1.48 -19.00 37.08
C ALA A 399 -2.55 -18.02 36.61
N VAL A 400 -3.62 -17.85 37.39
CA VAL A 400 -4.71 -16.92 37.04
C VAL A 400 -4.15 -15.52 36.87
N GLY A 401 -4.42 -14.88 35.72
CA GLY A 401 -3.95 -13.53 35.40
C GLY A 401 -2.51 -13.43 34.88
N SER A 402 -1.82 -14.54 34.65
CA SER A 402 -0.49 -14.52 34.00
C SER A 402 -0.59 -14.32 32.48
N ASP A 403 0.33 -13.53 31.91
CA ASP A 403 0.55 -13.38 30.46
C ASP A 403 1.42 -14.51 29.87
N GLU A 404 1.52 -15.64 30.58
CA GLU A 404 2.45 -16.71 30.27
C GLU A 404 2.07 -17.38 28.94
N GLU A 405 2.80 -17.04 27.87
CA GLU A 405 2.73 -17.70 26.58
C GLU A 405 3.76 -18.84 26.49
N VAL A 406 3.31 -19.97 25.96
CA VAL A 406 4.16 -21.16 25.89
C VAL A 406 5.14 -21.06 24.72
N SER A 407 6.40 -21.43 24.99
CA SER A 407 7.42 -21.60 23.95
C SER A 407 6.92 -22.52 22.82
N ARG A 408 7.48 -22.39 21.61
CA ARG A 408 7.15 -23.26 20.46
C ARG A 408 7.19 -24.75 20.82
N TYR A 409 8.13 -25.15 21.68
CA TYR A 409 8.27 -26.53 22.15
C TYR A 409 7.15 -26.95 23.10
N GLY A 410 6.72 -26.09 24.02
CA GLY A 410 5.65 -26.44 24.95
C GLY A 410 4.27 -26.54 24.29
N ARG A 411 4.03 -25.81 23.19
CA ARG A 411 2.82 -25.98 22.35
C ARG A 411 2.76 -27.35 21.69
N MET A 412 3.92 -27.89 21.31
CA MET A 412 4.03 -29.19 20.65
C MET A 412 3.93 -30.36 21.64
N THR A 413 4.26 -30.16 22.92
CA THR A 413 4.12 -31.19 23.96
C THR A 413 2.73 -31.21 24.60
N ASN A 414 2.03 -30.08 24.59
CA ASN A 414 0.74 -29.91 25.29
C ASN A 414 -0.48 -30.07 24.34
N THR A 415 -0.30 -30.81 23.25
CA THR A 415 -1.32 -31.02 22.23
C THR A 415 -2.45 -31.91 22.74
N VAL A 416 -3.69 -31.46 22.52
CA VAL A 416 -4.93 -32.13 22.92
C VAL A 416 -5.21 -33.35 22.04
N GLY A 417 -4.79 -33.43 20.79
CA GLY A 417 -4.88 -34.70 20.04
C GLY A 417 -6.32 -35.19 19.82
N GLY A 418 -7.28 -34.26 19.80
CA GLY A 418 -8.71 -34.54 19.68
C GLY A 418 -9.40 -34.81 21.01
N ASP A 419 -10.65 -35.28 20.94
CA ASP A 419 -11.44 -35.63 22.12
C ASP A 419 -10.80 -36.78 22.91
N GLY A 420 -10.74 -36.64 24.24
CA GLY A 420 -10.16 -37.66 25.09
C GLY A 420 -9.64 -37.15 26.43
N GLU A 421 -8.87 -38.01 27.09
CA GLU A 421 -8.29 -37.76 28.40
C GLU A 421 -6.82 -37.31 28.26
N LYS A 422 -6.45 -36.29 29.04
CA LYS A 422 -5.11 -35.71 29.07
C LYS A 422 -4.60 -35.60 30.49
N ASN A 423 -3.37 -36.05 30.69
CA ASN A 423 -2.71 -36.00 31.97
C ASN A 423 -1.90 -34.70 32.11
N PHE A 424 -2.11 -34.00 33.21
CA PHE A 424 -1.38 -32.79 33.61
C PHE A 424 -0.70 -33.03 34.96
N THR A 425 0.36 -32.25 35.24
CA THR A 425 1.02 -32.24 36.55
C THR A 425 0.83 -30.88 37.19
N ALA A 426 0.39 -30.85 38.45
CA ALA A 426 0.18 -29.62 39.19
C ALA A 426 1.52 -28.89 39.47
N PRO A 427 1.58 -27.55 39.37
CA PRO A 427 2.74 -26.75 39.72
C PRO A 427 3.19 -26.97 41.16
N ALA A 428 4.46 -26.68 41.48
CA ALA A 428 4.97 -26.88 42.85
C ALA A 428 4.63 -25.70 43.78
N ALA A 429 4.22 -24.56 43.22
CA ALA A 429 3.71 -23.43 43.98
C ALA A 429 2.18 -23.54 44.18
N PRO A 430 1.69 -23.54 45.44
CA PRO A 430 0.25 -23.53 45.71
C PRO A 430 -0.36 -22.19 45.30
N GLY A 431 -1.64 -22.21 44.89
CA GLY A 431 -2.36 -21.03 44.44
C GLY A 431 -3.49 -21.35 43.47
N SER A 432 -4.13 -20.31 42.93
CA SER A 432 -5.19 -20.45 41.94
C SER A 432 -4.62 -20.44 40.53
N TYR A 433 -4.91 -21.48 39.77
CA TYR A 433 -4.50 -21.68 38.39
C TYR A 433 -5.71 -21.86 37.49
N GLU A 434 -5.48 -21.85 36.18
CA GLU A 434 -6.50 -22.13 35.17
C GLU A 434 -5.92 -22.95 34.03
N LEU A 435 -6.69 -23.93 33.56
CA LEU A 435 -6.48 -24.58 32.27
C LEU A 435 -7.00 -23.67 31.16
N ARG A 436 -6.17 -23.39 30.17
CA ARG A 436 -6.48 -22.55 29.02
C ARG A 436 -6.41 -23.39 27.75
N TYR A 437 -7.50 -23.44 26.99
CA TYR A 437 -7.59 -24.17 25.72
C TYR A 437 -7.47 -23.22 24.53
N TYR A 438 -6.57 -23.54 23.60
CA TYR A 438 -6.29 -22.74 22.43
C TYR A 438 -6.51 -23.51 21.14
N ILE A 439 -7.12 -22.85 20.16
CA ILE A 439 -7.12 -23.32 18.77
C ILE A 439 -5.77 -23.00 18.15
N ARG A 440 -5.10 -24.00 17.56
CA ARG A 440 -3.73 -23.81 17.06
C ARG A 440 -3.65 -22.85 15.87
N GLU A 441 -4.61 -22.93 14.96
CA GLU A 441 -4.66 -22.15 13.72
C GLU A 441 -4.68 -20.65 14.02
N ASP A 442 -5.63 -20.21 14.83
CA ASP A 442 -5.85 -18.79 15.11
C ASP A 442 -5.16 -18.30 16.38
N ARG A 443 -4.55 -19.21 17.16
CA ARG A 443 -4.02 -18.96 18.51
C ARG A 443 -5.06 -18.37 19.47
N ALA A 444 -6.35 -18.58 19.17
CA ALA A 444 -7.46 -18.03 19.94
C ALA A 444 -7.68 -18.84 21.23
N LEU A 445 -7.84 -18.13 22.35
CA LEU A 445 -8.18 -18.73 23.64
C LEU A 445 -9.70 -18.93 23.75
N VAL A 446 -10.14 -20.18 23.67
CA VAL A 446 -11.57 -20.54 23.60
C VAL A 446 -12.17 -20.79 24.97
N LYS A 447 -11.42 -21.39 25.90
CA LYS A 447 -11.95 -21.80 27.21
C LYS A 447 -10.93 -21.65 28.33
N ARG A 448 -11.41 -21.23 29.51
CA ARG A 448 -10.70 -21.24 30.79
C ARG A 448 -11.43 -22.13 31.79
N VAL A 449 -10.70 -22.98 32.51
CA VAL A 449 -11.24 -23.78 33.62
C VAL A 449 -10.37 -23.57 34.86
N PRO A 450 -10.92 -23.02 35.96
CA PRO A 450 -10.14 -22.79 37.18
C PRO A 450 -9.78 -24.10 37.88
N ILE A 451 -8.63 -24.11 38.55
CA ILE A 451 -8.15 -25.22 39.38
C ILE A 451 -7.32 -24.68 40.56
N GLU A 452 -7.63 -25.16 41.76
CA GLU A 452 -6.92 -24.78 42.98
C GLU A 452 -5.78 -25.78 43.26
N VAL A 453 -4.55 -25.27 43.42
CA VAL A 453 -3.39 -26.09 43.76
C VAL A 453 -3.08 -25.94 45.25
N VAL A 454 -3.26 -27.02 46.02
CA VAL A 454 -3.07 -27.05 47.47
C VAL A 454 -1.76 -27.70 47.88
N ASP A 455 -1.16 -27.23 48.96
CA ASP A 455 0.08 -27.81 49.48
C ASP A 455 -0.19 -29.17 50.15
N ALA A 456 0.61 -30.17 49.80
CA ALA A 456 0.61 -31.48 50.44
C ALA A 456 2.07 -31.81 50.81
N GLY A 457 2.31 -32.07 52.10
CA GLY A 457 3.65 -32.37 52.60
C GLY A 457 4.25 -33.66 52.03
N ALA A 458 5.56 -33.83 52.19
CA ALA A 458 6.25 -35.09 51.90
C ALA A 458 6.82 -35.71 53.18
N GLU A 459 6.75 -37.03 53.28
CA GLU A 459 7.39 -37.83 54.30
C GLU A 459 8.60 -38.56 53.73
N MET A 460 9.70 -38.62 54.50
CA MET A 460 10.92 -39.30 54.10
C MET A 460 11.51 -40.05 55.29
N THR A 461 11.89 -41.30 55.07
CA THR A 461 12.50 -42.17 56.08
C THR A 461 13.88 -42.64 55.61
N ALA A 462 14.89 -42.51 56.48
CA ALA A 462 16.25 -42.97 56.25
C ALA A 462 16.86 -43.50 57.58
N PRO A 463 17.90 -44.34 57.55
CA PRO A 463 18.59 -44.81 58.75
C PRO A 463 19.29 -43.66 59.49
N GLU A 464 19.33 -43.72 60.82
CA GLU A 464 19.99 -42.69 61.65
C GLU A 464 21.52 -42.76 61.54
N GLN A 465 22.08 -43.94 61.30
CA GLN A 465 23.53 -44.18 61.18
C GLN A 465 23.84 -45.14 60.04
N VAL A 466 24.88 -44.84 59.27
CA VAL A 466 25.44 -45.68 58.19
C VAL A 466 26.97 -45.59 58.19
N SER A 467 27.64 -46.61 57.69
CA SER A 467 29.09 -46.62 57.58
C SER A 467 29.58 -45.90 56.31
N ILE A 468 30.83 -45.43 56.29
CA ILE A 468 31.42 -44.82 55.09
C ILE A 468 31.28 -45.75 53.86
N ASN A 469 30.84 -45.20 52.72
CA ASN A 469 30.56 -45.92 51.46
C ASN A 469 29.52 -47.06 51.55
N GLU A 470 28.79 -47.20 52.66
CA GLU A 470 27.70 -48.18 52.80
C GLU A 470 26.53 -47.81 51.88
N ARG A 471 25.86 -48.83 51.32
CA ARG A 471 24.61 -48.65 50.58
C ARG A 471 23.43 -48.78 51.54
N PHE A 472 22.56 -47.76 51.59
CA PHE A 472 21.39 -47.74 52.46
C PHE A 472 20.12 -47.36 51.71
N GLU A 473 18.97 -47.75 52.23
CA GLU A 473 17.66 -47.47 51.61
C GLU A 473 17.05 -46.18 52.15
N VAL A 474 16.38 -45.44 51.27
CA VAL A 474 15.58 -44.26 51.60
C VAL A 474 14.19 -44.45 51.02
N SER A 475 13.16 -44.33 51.85
CA SER A 475 11.76 -44.34 51.41
C SER A 475 11.20 -42.92 51.38
N VAL A 476 10.56 -42.54 50.28
CA VAL A 476 9.92 -41.24 50.07
C VAL A 476 8.43 -41.44 49.78
N SER A 477 7.59 -40.68 50.48
CA SER A 477 6.16 -40.58 50.23
C SER A 477 5.81 -39.10 50.03
N ALA A 478 5.51 -38.72 48.79
CA ALA A 478 5.25 -37.35 48.38
C ALA A 478 4.07 -37.31 47.39
N PRO A 479 3.51 -36.12 47.11
CA PRO A 479 2.44 -35.97 46.12
C PRO A 479 2.95 -36.11 44.67
N GLY A 480 4.24 -35.91 44.44
CA GLY A 480 4.88 -35.94 43.13
C GLY A 480 6.34 -36.42 43.21
N GLY A 481 6.89 -36.83 42.06
CA GLY A 481 8.28 -37.25 41.93
C GLY A 481 9.26 -36.08 42.10
N GLY A 482 10.52 -36.41 42.37
CA GLY A 482 11.54 -35.42 42.66
C GLY A 482 12.96 -35.99 42.58
N HIS A 483 13.87 -35.42 43.34
CA HIS A 483 15.24 -35.90 43.46
C HIS A 483 15.75 -35.82 44.90
N LEU A 484 16.61 -36.77 45.26
CA LEU A 484 17.25 -36.84 46.57
C LEU A 484 18.70 -36.38 46.50
N VAL A 485 19.11 -35.52 47.43
CA VAL A 485 20.50 -35.10 47.57
C VAL A 485 20.97 -35.34 49.00
N LEU A 486 22.20 -35.82 49.17
CA LEU A 486 22.84 -35.99 50.46
C LEU A 486 23.97 -34.95 50.59
N VAL A 487 23.87 -34.03 51.54
CA VAL A 487 24.77 -32.89 51.69
C VAL A 487 25.17 -32.67 53.15
N ALA A 488 26.20 -31.86 53.40
CA ALA A 488 26.52 -31.41 54.75
C ALA A 488 25.40 -30.46 55.26
N PRO A 489 25.00 -30.52 56.56
CA PRO A 489 23.88 -29.74 57.10
C PRO A 489 24.04 -28.23 56.97
N GLU A 490 25.27 -27.73 56.98
CA GLU A 490 25.56 -26.28 56.92
C GLU A 490 25.53 -25.72 55.48
N ARG A 491 25.30 -26.57 54.47
CA ARG A 491 25.27 -26.15 53.07
C ARG A 491 23.93 -25.49 52.73
N GLU A 492 23.98 -24.28 52.16
CA GLU A 492 22.78 -23.56 51.68
C GLU A 492 22.06 -24.32 50.55
N ASP A 493 20.76 -24.05 50.38
CA ASP A 493 19.88 -24.76 49.44
C ASP A 493 20.12 -24.41 47.95
N ASP A 494 21.03 -23.47 47.66
CA ASP A 494 21.23 -22.92 46.33
C ASP A 494 21.83 -23.95 45.34
N ASP A 495 20.93 -24.41 44.45
CA ASP A 495 21.12 -25.11 43.16
C ASP A 495 22.20 -26.21 43.11
N ILE A 496 22.12 -27.16 44.03
CA ILE A 496 23.16 -28.17 44.30
C ILE A 496 23.38 -29.21 43.17
N VAL A 497 22.59 -29.22 42.09
CA VAL A 497 22.68 -30.34 41.12
C VAL A 497 22.61 -29.92 39.67
N SER A 498 23.70 -30.21 38.95
CA SER A 498 23.73 -30.20 37.48
C SER A 498 22.60 -31.06 36.91
N ARG A 499 22.12 -30.75 35.70
CA ARG A 499 21.08 -31.53 34.99
C ARG A 499 21.34 -33.05 35.00
N TYR A 500 22.61 -33.45 34.92
CA TYR A 500 23.02 -34.86 34.97
C TYR A 500 22.81 -35.52 36.35
N GLN A 501 23.09 -34.80 37.44
CA GLN A 501 22.87 -35.31 38.80
C GLN A 501 21.38 -35.38 39.15
N ARG A 502 20.54 -34.47 38.63
CA ARG A 502 19.08 -34.52 38.81
C ARG A 502 18.47 -35.80 38.24
N ILE A 503 18.91 -36.22 37.05
CA ILE A 503 18.47 -37.47 36.40
C ILE A 503 18.94 -38.69 37.20
N ARG A 504 20.19 -38.68 37.69
CA ARG A 504 20.74 -39.81 38.44
C ARG A 504 20.10 -40.01 39.82
N ASN A 505 19.60 -38.93 40.41
CA ASN A 505 19.06 -38.90 41.75
C ASN A 505 17.52 -38.86 41.81
N SER A 506 16.85 -39.05 40.67
CA SER A 506 15.39 -39.00 40.58
C SER A 506 14.73 -40.09 41.44
N VAL A 507 13.57 -39.76 42.01
CA VAL A 507 12.76 -40.65 42.86
C VAL A 507 11.30 -40.37 42.55
N ASP A 508 10.49 -41.41 42.38
CA ASP A 508 9.05 -41.27 42.17
C ASP A 508 8.32 -40.91 43.47
N ALA A 509 7.05 -40.50 43.36
CA ALA A 509 6.25 -39.98 44.48
C ALA A 509 6.05 -40.98 45.64
N GLN A 510 6.14 -42.29 45.38
CA GLN A 510 5.94 -43.36 46.35
C GLN A 510 6.97 -44.45 46.12
N ASP A 511 8.23 -44.16 46.41
CA ASP A 511 9.36 -45.01 46.01
C ASP A 511 10.38 -45.21 47.13
N THR A 512 11.12 -46.32 47.04
CA THR A 512 12.23 -46.64 47.93
C THR A 512 13.49 -46.86 47.11
N VAL A 513 14.50 -46.03 47.35
CA VAL A 513 15.72 -45.99 46.55
C VAL A 513 16.96 -46.22 47.39
N THR A 514 17.96 -46.89 46.81
CA THR A 514 19.26 -47.08 47.46
C THR A 514 20.18 -45.87 47.23
N ARG A 515 20.85 -45.40 48.28
CA ARG A 515 21.88 -44.35 48.25
C ARG A 515 23.18 -44.87 48.86
N THR A 516 24.30 -44.21 48.52
CA THR A 516 25.63 -44.57 49.03
C THR A 516 26.11 -43.47 49.96
N ALA A 517 26.57 -43.85 51.15
CA ALA A 517 27.12 -42.93 52.13
C ALA A 517 28.45 -42.30 51.63
N PRO A 518 28.72 -41.03 51.93
CA PRO A 518 29.99 -40.37 51.66
C PRO A 518 31.19 -41.11 52.29
N SER A 519 32.39 -40.82 51.80
CA SER A 519 33.61 -41.46 52.32
C SER A 519 34.20 -40.74 53.53
N ASP A 520 33.78 -39.51 53.78
CA ASP A 520 34.12 -38.74 54.96
C ASP A 520 33.06 -38.93 56.07
N PRO A 521 33.47 -39.34 57.30
CA PRO A 521 32.56 -39.46 58.42
C PRO A 521 32.06 -38.10 58.90
N GLY A 522 30.83 -38.05 59.36
CA GLY A 522 30.19 -36.82 59.80
C GLY A 522 28.67 -36.89 59.71
N THR A 523 28.01 -35.83 60.15
CA THR A 523 26.55 -35.68 59.99
C THR A 523 26.25 -35.14 58.59
N TYR A 524 25.35 -35.81 57.88
CA TYR A 524 24.82 -35.38 56.59
C TYR A 524 23.31 -35.19 56.68
N GLU A 525 22.79 -34.32 55.84
CA GLU A 525 21.36 -34.07 55.66
C GLU A 525 20.94 -34.59 54.28
N LEU A 526 19.99 -35.51 54.29
CA LEU A 526 19.28 -35.97 53.13
C LEU A 526 18.13 -35.00 52.85
N ARG A 527 18.06 -34.48 51.62
CA ARG A 527 17.08 -33.49 51.18
C ARG A 527 16.28 -34.04 50.00
N PHE A 528 14.95 -34.01 50.09
CA PHE A 528 14.05 -34.33 48.98
C PHE A 528 13.51 -33.05 48.35
N HIS A 529 13.81 -32.85 47.08
CA HIS A 529 13.37 -31.71 46.28
C HIS A 529 12.38 -32.18 45.21
N MET A 530 11.22 -31.53 45.12
CA MET A 530 10.20 -31.88 44.12
C MET A 530 10.67 -31.55 42.69
N GLY A 531 10.18 -32.31 41.70
CA GLY A 531 10.37 -32.02 40.28
C GLY A 531 9.71 -30.69 39.88
N GLY A 532 10.21 -30.05 38.82
CA GLY A 532 9.79 -28.70 38.42
C GLY A 532 10.59 -27.63 39.16
N ASP A 533 10.00 -27.03 40.20
CA ASP A 533 10.48 -25.79 40.84
C ASP A 533 11.55 -26.03 41.92
N HIS A 534 12.01 -27.28 42.09
CA HIS A 534 13.08 -27.69 43.00
C HIS A 534 12.85 -27.36 44.48
N ARG A 535 11.58 -27.17 44.87
CA ARG A 535 11.19 -26.89 46.26
C ARG A 535 11.59 -28.04 47.18
N LEU A 536 12.26 -27.71 48.29
CA LEU A 536 12.59 -28.65 49.36
C LEU A 536 11.30 -29.07 50.10
N MET A 537 11.00 -30.36 50.09
CA MET A 537 9.75 -30.92 50.65
C MET A 537 9.98 -31.70 51.95
N ALA A 538 11.12 -32.39 52.08
CA ALA A 538 11.47 -33.19 53.27
C ALA A 538 12.98 -33.21 53.53
N ARG A 539 13.35 -33.37 54.81
CA ARG A 539 14.73 -33.50 55.28
C ARG A 539 14.89 -34.64 56.27
N ALA A 540 16.02 -35.34 56.27
CA ALA A 540 16.38 -36.35 57.26
C ALA A 540 17.88 -36.28 57.56
N LEU A 541 18.27 -36.45 58.82
CA LEU A 541 19.70 -36.50 59.20
C LEU A 541 20.20 -37.94 59.16
N VAL A 542 21.43 -38.12 58.67
CA VAL A 542 22.13 -39.41 58.61
C VAL A 542 23.55 -39.19 59.14
N GLU A 543 23.94 -39.92 60.17
CA GLU A 543 25.31 -39.92 60.70
C GLU A 543 26.15 -40.99 59.99
N VAL A 544 27.22 -40.54 59.32
CA VAL A 544 28.17 -41.42 58.63
C VAL A 544 29.32 -41.72 59.58
N VAL A 545 29.46 -42.99 59.97
CA VAL A 545 30.50 -43.46 60.90
C VAL A 545 31.66 -44.11 60.14
N ASP A 546 32.88 -43.91 60.65
CA ASP A 546 34.09 -44.48 60.06
C ASP A 546 34.18 -46.00 60.30
N VAL A 547 34.90 -46.71 59.42
CA VAL A 547 35.12 -48.16 59.51
C VAL A 547 36.62 -48.44 59.55
N ALA A 548 37.05 -49.27 60.50
CA ALA A 548 38.44 -49.72 60.57
C ALA A 548 38.73 -50.72 59.44
N VAL A 549 39.45 -50.27 58.41
CA VAL A 549 39.92 -51.12 57.30
C VAL A 549 41.32 -51.65 57.62
N THR A 550 41.54 -52.95 57.39
CA THR A 550 42.84 -53.59 57.58
C THR A 550 43.44 -54.00 56.24
N LEU A 551 44.73 -53.71 56.03
CA LEU A 551 45.50 -54.09 54.85
C LEU A 551 46.69 -54.95 55.27
N SER A 552 46.86 -56.11 54.64
CA SER A 552 47.94 -57.07 54.95
C SER A 552 48.58 -57.61 53.69
N ALA A 553 49.90 -57.50 53.58
CA ALA A 553 50.73 -57.99 52.48
C ALA A 553 52.12 -58.44 52.98
N PRO A 554 52.90 -59.21 52.20
CA PRO A 554 54.28 -59.57 52.54
C PRO A 554 55.20 -58.34 52.69
N GLU A 555 56.04 -58.33 53.71
CA GLU A 555 56.99 -57.21 53.97
C GLU A 555 58.08 -57.07 52.90
N GLN A 556 58.40 -58.16 52.18
CA GLN A 556 59.43 -58.19 51.14
C GLN A 556 58.97 -58.98 49.91
N VAL A 557 59.15 -58.40 48.73
CA VAL A 557 58.81 -59.01 47.44
C VAL A 557 59.92 -58.73 46.42
N ARG A 558 60.20 -59.63 45.48
CA ARG A 558 61.21 -59.37 44.44
C ARG A 558 60.60 -58.55 43.31
N VAL A 559 61.43 -57.79 42.58
CA VAL A 559 60.99 -57.11 41.36
C VAL A 559 60.26 -58.08 40.42
N GLU A 560 59.12 -57.64 39.89
CA GLU A 560 58.20 -58.40 39.04
C GLU A 560 57.59 -59.68 39.66
N GLU A 561 57.77 -59.93 40.97
CA GLU A 561 57.14 -61.05 41.67
C GLU A 561 55.67 -60.76 41.96
N SER A 562 54.80 -61.75 41.76
CA SER A 562 53.38 -61.61 42.13
C SER A 562 53.15 -62.04 43.57
N PHE A 563 52.45 -61.22 44.34
CA PHE A 563 52.14 -61.42 45.76
C PHE A 563 50.67 -61.11 46.06
N GLU A 564 50.18 -61.66 47.15
CA GLU A 564 48.78 -61.49 47.59
C GLU A 564 48.66 -60.40 48.65
N ILE A 565 47.56 -59.66 48.59
CA ILE A 565 47.20 -58.58 49.52
C ILE A 565 45.81 -58.92 50.07
N GLU A 566 45.70 -59.05 51.39
CA GLU A 566 44.43 -59.28 52.09
C GLU A 566 43.85 -57.95 52.57
N ILE A 567 42.55 -57.74 52.33
CA ILE A 567 41.82 -56.54 52.70
C ILE A 567 40.62 -56.95 53.54
N GLY A 568 40.51 -56.39 54.75
CA GLY A 568 39.41 -56.61 55.70
C GLY A 568 38.65 -55.32 56.00
N GLY A 569 37.37 -55.43 56.36
CA GLY A 569 36.52 -54.29 56.75
C GLY A 569 35.41 -53.91 55.76
N GLY A 570 35.23 -54.63 54.65
CA GLY A 570 34.00 -54.56 53.81
C GLY A 570 33.76 -53.23 53.06
N VAL A 571 34.74 -52.33 52.98
CA VAL A 571 34.63 -51.07 52.24
C VAL A 571 35.16 -51.23 50.82
N SER A 572 34.34 -50.90 49.81
CA SER A 572 34.75 -50.95 48.38
C SER A 572 35.84 -49.92 48.07
N GLY A 573 36.86 -50.30 47.31
CA GLY A 573 38.05 -49.46 47.08
C GLY A 573 39.02 -49.98 46.03
N HIS A 574 40.24 -49.44 46.00
CA HIS A 574 41.31 -49.88 45.11
C HIS A 574 42.68 -49.79 45.79
N VAL A 575 43.58 -50.73 45.46
CA VAL A 575 44.95 -50.75 45.98
C VAL A 575 45.91 -50.17 44.94
N VAL A 576 46.78 -49.26 45.36
CA VAL A 576 47.90 -48.74 44.55
C VAL A 576 49.23 -49.05 45.24
N ILE A 577 50.28 -49.28 44.43
CA ILE A 577 51.66 -49.43 44.89
C ILE A 577 52.39 -48.17 44.43
N VAL A 578 52.88 -47.38 45.38
CA VAL A 578 53.58 -46.11 45.10
C VAL A 578 54.92 -46.07 45.81
N ASP A 579 55.85 -45.26 45.32
CA ASP A 579 57.10 -44.99 46.02
C ASP A 579 56.81 -44.42 47.42
N ALA A 580 57.54 -44.84 48.45
CA ALA A 580 57.29 -44.45 49.83
C ALA A 580 57.50 -42.93 50.09
N GLU A 581 58.17 -42.20 49.19
CA GLU A 581 58.36 -40.75 49.28
C GLU A 581 57.34 -39.95 48.43
N ARG A 582 56.42 -40.62 47.73
CA ARG A 582 55.39 -39.95 46.90
C ARG A 582 54.30 -39.33 47.76
N ASP A 583 53.86 -38.12 47.40
CA ASP A 583 52.80 -37.38 48.09
C ASP A 583 51.49 -38.21 48.18
N GLU A 584 50.73 -38.04 49.27
CA GLU A 584 49.47 -38.74 49.52
C GLU A 584 48.38 -38.34 48.50
N ASP A 585 48.46 -37.12 47.96
CA ASP A 585 47.48 -36.54 47.03
C ASP A 585 47.80 -36.74 45.54
N ASP A 586 48.90 -37.43 45.19
CA ASP A 586 49.35 -37.60 43.80
C ASP A 586 48.63 -38.78 43.11
N ILE A 587 47.48 -38.48 42.49
CA ILE A 587 46.52 -39.48 41.99
C ILE A 587 46.96 -40.14 40.67
N VAL A 588 47.02 -41.47 40.66
CA VAL A 588 47.26 -42.29 39.45
C VAL A 588 46.13 -42.22 38.40
N SER A 589 46.47 -42.50 37.14
CA SER A 589 45.58 -42.38 35.97
C SER A 589 44.29 -43.23 36.08
N ARG A 590 43.19 -42.77 35.45
CA ARG A 590 41.88 -43.46 35.42
C ARG A 590 41.97 -44.93 34.94
N TYR A 591 42.92 -45.23 34.06
CA TYR A 591 43.16 -46.57 33.51
C TYR A 591 43.78 -47.53 34.55
N GLN A 592 44.64 -47.02 35.44
CA GLN A 592 45.20 -47.80 36.54
C GLN A 592 44.18 -48.07 37.66
N ARG A 593 43.23 -47.17 37.90
CA ARG A 593 42.16 -47.34 38.91
C ARG A 593 41.23 -48.51 38.57
N ILE A 594 40.78 -48.61 37.32
CA ILE A 594 39.87 -49.69 36.86
C ILE A 594 40.56 -51.06 36.91
N ARG A 595 41.87 -51.10 36.64
CA ARG A 595 42.64 -52.35 36.70
C ARG A 595 42.91 -52.81 38.13
N ASN A 596 42.74 -51.91 39.10
CA ASN A 596 43.13 -52.09 40.49
C ASN A 596 41.97 -52.14 41.50
N SER A 597 40.72 -52.10 41.05
CA SER A 597 39.52 -52.09 41.91
C SER A 597 39.28 -53.43 42.62
N VAL A 598 38.75 -53.35 43.84
CA VAL A 598 38.28 -54.47 44.65
C VAL A 598 36.80 -54.25 44.93
N ASP A 599 35.96 -55.15 44.43
CA ASP A 599 34.51 -55.09 44.65
C ASP A 599 34.18 -55.62 46.05
N GLY A 600 33.98 -54.69 46.99
CA GLY A 600 33.01 -54.70 48.09
C GLY A 600 32.98 -55.78 49.17
N ASP A 601 33.53 -56.98 48.97
CA ASP A 601 33.52 -58.03 50.00
C ASP A 601 34.96 -58.45 50.33
N GLU A 602 35.22 -58.78 51.61
CA GLU A 602 36.52 -59.21 52.12
C GLU A 602 37.24 -60.13 51.14
N GLY A 603 38.48 -59.80 50.78
CA GLY A 603 39.11 -60.44 49.64
C GLY A 603 40.63 -60.35 49.62
N THR A 604 41.22 -61.38 49.01
CA THR A 604 42.64 -61.45 48.68
C THR A 604 42.83 -61.03 47.23
N ILE A 605 43.76 -60.10 46.97
CA ILE A 605 44.06 -59.62 45.64
C ILE A 605 45.53 -59.83 45.27
N THR A 606 45.79 -60.38 44.09
CA THR A 606 47.16 -60.59 43.59
C THR A 606 47.68 -59.36 42.86
N ARG A 607 48.91 -58.93 43.16
CA ARG A 607 49.61 -57.82 42.53
C ARG A 607 51.04 -58.18 42.19
N THR A 608 51.59 -57.52 41.18
CA THR A 608 52.99 -57.70 40.76
C THR A 608 53.83 -56.56 41.30
N ALA A 609 54.96 -56.87 41.92
CA ALA A 609 55.89 -55.91 42.46
C ALA A 609 56.52 -55.03 41.36
N PRO A 610 56.78 -53.74 41.63
CA PRO A 610 57.47 -52.82 40.73
C PRO A 610 58.79 -53.38 40.15
N GLU A 611 59.16 -52.90 38.96
CA GLU A 611 60.40 -53.30 38.27
C GLU A 611 61.65 -52.71 38.94
N GLU A 612 61.50 -51.58 39.64
CA GLU A 612 62.59 -50.92 40.35
C GLU A 612 62.65 -51.37 41.83
N PRO A 613 63.84 -51.77 42.35
CA PRO A 613 64.02 -52.08 43.75
C PRO A 613 63.91 -50.81 44.60
N GLY A 614 63.28 -50.90 45.76
CA GLY A 614 63.08 -49.74 46.63
C GLY A 614 62.07 -49.99 47.74
N MET A 615 61.85 -48.97 48.57
CA MET A 615 60.77 -48.97 49.55
C MET A 615 59.51 -48.44 48.89
N TYR A 616 58.45 -49.23 48.91
CA TYR A 616 57.15 -48.86 48.37
C TYR A 616 56.10 -48.88 49.48
N GLU A 617 55.03 -48.14 49.25
CA GLU A 617 53.85 -48.12 50.09
C GLU A 617 52.64 -48.67 49.30
N LEU A 618 52.00 -49.67 49.87
CA LEU A 618 50.66 -50.11 49.48
C LEU A 618 49.66 -49.16 50.10
N ARG A 619 48.83 -48.54 49.27
CA ARG A 619 47.76 -47.63 49.73
C ARG A 619 46.41 -48.17 49.27
N TYR A 620 45.49 -48.34 50.20
CA TYR A 620 44.10 -48.70 49.90
C TYR A 620 43.21 -47.48 50.01
N HIS A 621 42.59 -47.10 48.88
CA HIS A 621 41.75 -45.92 48.78
C HIS A 621 40.28 -46.30 48.60
N SER A 622 39.37 -45.52 49.19
CA SER A 622 37.92 -45.69 49.03
C SER A 622 37.47 -45.56 47.57
N SER A 623 36.38 -46.24 47.23
CA SER A 623 35.66 -46.02 45.97
C SER A 623 34.90 -44.69 46.05
N GLY A 624 35.00 -43.83 45.03
CA GLY A 624 34.42 -42.49 45.04
C GLY A 624 35.47 -41.39 45.21
N GLU A 625 35.56 -40.81 46.41
CA GLU A 625 36.40 -39.62 46.70
C GLU A 625 37.89 -39.94 46.96
N HIS A 626 38.28 -41.22 46.87
CA HIS A 626 39.66 -41.67 46.90
C HIS A 626 40.41 -41.42 48.23
N ARG A 627 39.69 -41.33 49.35
CA ARG A 627 40.28 -41.22 50.70
C ARG A 627 41.14 -42.45 51.03
N LEU A 628 42.33 -42.22 51.58
CA LEU A 628 43.21 -43.28 52.08
C LEU A 628 42.57 -43.94 53.32
N LEU A 629 42.31 -45.25 53.24
CA LEU A 629 41.66 -46.03 54.30
C LEU A 629 42.67 -46.86 55.10
N ALA A 630 43.70 -47.40 54.43
CA ALA A 630 44.78 -48.16 55.05
C ALA A 630 46.05 -48.09 54.20
N SER A 631 47.23 -48.15 54.83
CA SER A 631 48.50 -48.29 54.12
C SER A 631 49.44 -49.29 54.80
N GLN A 632 50.33 -49.89 54.01
CA GLN A 632 51.38 -50.79 54.48
C GLN A 632 52.64 -50.64 53.63
N ARG A 633 53.81 -50.59 54.28
CA ARG A 633 55.10 -50.53 53.56
C ARG A 633 55.57 -51.92 53.14
N ILE A 634 56.15 -52.00 51.95
CA ILE A 634 56.78 -53.20 51.40
C ILE A 634 58.15 -52.85 50.80
N GLU A 635 59.12 -53.76 50.93
CA GLU A 635 60.45 -53.62 50.33
C GLU A 635 60.53 -54.46 49.05
N VAL A 636 60.81 -53.81 47.92
CA VAL A 636 61.02 -54.47 46.63
C VAL A 636 62.51 -54.67 46.42
N ILE A 637 62.96 -55.92 46.32
CA ILE A 637 64.38 -56.27 46.20
C ILE A 637 64.77 -56.64 44.76
N ALA A 638 65.97 -56.22 44.33
CA ALA A 638 66.46 -56.34 42.96
C ALA A 638 66.68 -57.80 42.50
N ARG A 639 66.41 -58.07 41.22
CA ARG A 639 67.01 -59.20 40.50
C ARG A 639 68.43 -58.83 40.09
N VAL A 640 69.39 -59.68 40.43
CA VAL A 640 70.81 -59.45 40.11
C VAL A 640 71.08 -59.79 38.63
N GLN A 641 71.47 -58.80 37.82
CA GLN A 641 72.60 -58.84 36.86
C GLN A 641 72.86 -57.48 36.16
N PRO A 642 74.06 -57.25 35.56
CA PRO A 642 74.73 -55.93 35.49
C PRO A 642 74.68 -55.21 34.13
N GLY A 643 74.82 -53.87 34.17
CA GLY A 643 75.64 -53.08 33.22
C GLY A 643 74.94 -52.03 32.33
N ASP A 644 75.30 -50.74 32.57
CA ASP A 644 75.49 -49.59 31.64
C ASP A 644 74.34 -49.13 30.71
N ALA A 645 74.15 -47.86 30.30
CA ALA A 645 74.56 -46.50 30.68
C ALA A 645 73.89 -45.54 29.67
N ALA A 646 73.46 -44.33 30.11
CA ALA A 646 73.30 -43.07 29.32
C ALA A 646 72.32 -43.08 28.09
N GLN A 647 71.71 -42.00 27.58
CA GLN A 647 71.97 -40.56 27.64
C GLN A 647 70.77 -39.79 26.99
N GLU A 648 70.41 -38.67 27.61
CA GLU A 648 69.98 -37.34 27.10
C GLU A 648 69.17 -37.12 25.79
N THR A 649 68.16 -36.25 25.97
CA THR A 649 67.43 -35.35 25.03
C THR A 649 68.36 -34.50 24.12
N PRO A 650 67.90 -33.87 23.01
CA PRO A 650 67.38 -32.49 23.11
C PRO A 650 66.36 -32.00 22.04
N THR A 651 65.78 -30.85 22.39
CA THR A 651 64.95 -29.87 21.66
C THR A 651 65.49 -29.36 20.31
N GLY A 652 64.57 -28.87 19.45
CA GLY A 652 64.89 -27.99 18.32
C GLY A 652 63.65 -27.26 17.78
N ALA A 653 63.70 -25.92 17.83
CA ALA A 653 62.67 -24.98 17.39
C ALA A 653 62.64 -24.77 15.85
N MET A 654 61.52 -24.29 15.30
CA MET A 654 61.52 -23.32 14.18
C MET A 654 60.11 -22.78 13.85
N ALA A 655 59.97 -21.46 13.80
CA ALA A 655 58.93 -20.75 13.04
C ALA A 655 59.24 -20.80 11.53
N PRO A 656 58.25 -20.61 10.64
CA PRO A 656 58.38 -19.61 9.57
C PRO A 656 57.00 -18.97 9.18
N PRO A 657 56.79 -18.29 8.02
CA PRO A 657 56.73 -16.82 7.95
C PRO A 657 55.55 -16.22 7.15
N ALA A 658 55.51 -14.88 7.17
CA ALA A 658 55.14 -13.90 6.12
C ALA A 658 53.88 -14.07 5.24
N ALA A 659 53.07 -13.02 5.33
CA ALA A 659 51.88 -12.70 4.57
C ALA A 659 52.13 -12.45 3.07
N GLY A 660 51.16 -12.88 2.26
CA GLY A 660 50.90 -12.41 0.90
C GLY A 660 49.39 -12.18 0.76
N ASN A 661 49.01 -11.19 -0.07
CA ASN A 661 47.64 -10.78 -0.40
C ASN A 661 46.66 -11.96 -0.45
N ALA A 662 45.94 -12.15 0.65
CA ALA A 662 44.76 -12.98 0.72
C ALA A 662 43.55 -12.05 0.71
N ALA A 663 42.43 -12.51 0.14
CA ALA A 663 41.13 -11.94 0.44
C ALA A 663 41.02 -11.75 1.96
N PRO A 664 40.39 -10.66 2.46
CA PRO A 664 40.31 -10.41 3.89
C PRO A 664 39.77 -11.68 4.56
N ALA A 665 40.48 -12.17 5.56
CA ALA A 665 40.02 -13.33 6.30
C ALA A 665 38.66 -13.02 6.91
N ALA A 666 37.73 -13.98 6.87
CA ALA A 666 36.43 -13.83 7.49
C ALA A 666 36.60 -13.34 8.93
N PRO A 667 35.97 -12.22 9.33
CA PRO A 667 36.02 -11.78 10.70
C PRO A 667 35.43 -12.88 11.58
N ARG A 668 36.08 -13.17 12.71
CA ARG A 668 35.65 -14.20 13.67
C ARG A 668 35.03 -13.59 14.90
N THR A 669 35.15 -12.28 15.07
CA THR A 669 34.65 -11.53 16.21
C THR A 669 34.04 -10.20 15.74
N LEU A 670 33.16 -9.64 16.57
CA LEU A 670 32.57 -8.32 16.33
C LEU A 670 33.62 -7.20 16.19
N ALA A 671 34.72 -7.27 16.96
CA ALA A 671 35.79 -6.30 16.89
C ALA A 671 36.56 -6.39 15.56
N GLU A 672 36.85 -7.60 15.09
CA GLU A 672 37.49 -7.81 13.78
C GLU A 672 36.59 -7.31 12.64
N ALA A 673 35.28 -7.53 12.70
CA ALA A 673 34.34 -7.02 11.70
C ALA A 673 34.29 -5.49 11.68
N ALA A 674 34.20 -4.86 12.86
CA ALA A 674 34.18 -3.41 13.03
C ALA A 674 35.44 -2.71 12.48
N GLU A 675 36.58 -3.41 12.47
CA GLU A 675 37.84 -2.89 11.93
C GLU A 675 38.04 -3.22 10.44
N ALA A 676 37.74 -4.46 10.03
CA ALA A 676 38.11 -4.96 8.71
C ALA A 676 37.34 -4.32 7.56
N PHE A 677 36.01 -4.18 7.69
CA PHE A 677 35.17 -3.65 6.62
C PHE A 677 35.35 -2.13 6.39
N PRO A 678 35.47 -1.28 7.45
CA PRO A 678 35.73 0.15 7.27
C PRO A 678 37.17 0.49 6.85
N ALA A 679 38.15 -0.41 7.04
CA ALA A 679 39.55 -0.19 6.69
C ALA A 679 39.86 -0.30 5.18
N HIS A 680 38.85 -0.15 4.32
CA HIS A 680 39.02 -0.27 2.86
C HIS A 680 39.92 0.83 2.29
N PRO A 681 40.80 0.53 1.31
CA PRO A 681 41.63 1.55 0.67
C PRO A 681 40.79 2.72 0.14
N GLY A 682 41.23 3.95 0.42
CA GLY A 682 40.52 5.18 0.04
C GLY A 682 39.52 5.70 1.09
N PHE A 683 39.21 4.91 2.12
CA PHE A 683 38.29 5.30 3.19
C PHE A 683 39.03 5.81 4.44
N THR A 684 38.45 6.82 5.07
CA THR A 684 38.88 7.37 6.35
C THR A 684 37.92 6.90 7.44
N ILE A 685 38.44 6.22 8.47
CA ILE A 685 37.66 5.75 9.62
C ILE A 685 37.03 6.94 10.35
N LEU A 686 35.73 6.83 10.67
CA LEU A 686 34.99 7.77 11.50
C LEU A 686 34.63 7.14 12.85
N ASP A 687 34.24 7.96 13.82
CA ASP A 687 33.69 7.48 15.10
C ASP A 687 32.23 7.03 14.90
N PRO A 688 31.93 5.72 14.99
CA PRO A 688 30.58 5.21 14.75
C PRO A 688 29.58 5.69 15.82
N GLN A 689 30.00 5.86 17.07
CA GLN A 689 29.11 6.28 18.15
C GLN A 689 28.75 7.77 18.01
N ALA A 690 29.71 8.61 17.65
CA ALA A 690 29.46 10.03 17.42
C ALA A 690 28.54 10.26 16.20
N ALA A 691 28.69 9.46 15.15
CA ALA A 691 27.81 9.49 13.98
C ALA A 691 26.40 8.99 14.32
N GLN A 692 26.28 7.88 15.06
CA GLN A 692 25.00 7.36 15.54
C GLN A 692 24.24 8.40 16.37
N ASN A 693 24.91 9.11 17.27
CA ASN A 693 24.28 10.14 18.10
C ASN A 693 23.77 11.31 17.25
N ARG A 694 24.54 11.77 16.26
CA ARG A 694 24.12 12.84 15.33
C ARG A 694 22.91 12.42 14.49
N LEU A 695 22.86 11.16 14.04
CA LEU A 695 21.68 10.62 13.39
C LEU A 695 20.47 10.67 14.33
N LEU A 696 20.59 10.16 15.56
CA LEU A 696 19.49 10.17 16.53
C LEU A 696 18.98 11.59 16.83
N ASP A 697 19.89 12.57 16.92
CA ASP A 697 19.54 13.99 17.13
C ASP A 697 18.77 14.61 15.94
N SER A 698 18.87 14.01 14.75
CA SER A 698 18.15 14.44 13.55
C SER A 698 16.76 13.82 13.38
N LEU A 699 16.45 12.77 14.15
CA LEU A 699 15.17 12.06 14.07
C LEU A 699 14.09 12.76 14.90
N GLU A 700 12.85 12.62 14.46
CA GLU A 700 11.67 13.12 15.16
C GLU A 700 11.34 12.23 16.35
N SER A 701 11.15 12.83 17.53
CA SER A 701 10.82 12.11 18.76
C SER A 701 9.32 12.18 19.06
N ASP A 702 8.67 11.03 19.23
CA ASP A 702 7.31 10.98 19.77
C ASP A 702 7.33 11.15 21.30
N PRO A 703 6.78 12.25 21.86
CA PRO A 703 6.75 12.48 23.31
C PRO A 703 5.89 11.45 24.08
N ALA A 704 5.03 10.67 23.41
CA ALA A 704 4.27 9.59 24.00
C ALA A 704 5.02 8.24 24.03
N SER A 705 6.10 8.10 23.25
CA SER A 705 6.88 6.88 23.18
C SER A 705 7.92 6.79 24.29
N VAL A 706 8.05 5.60 24.90
CA VAL A 706 9.10 5.29 25.89
C VAL A 706 10.40 4.86 25.21
N PHE A 707 10.37 4.67 23.89
CA PHE A 707 11.51 4.21 23.09
C PHE A 707 12.26 5.38 22.43
N LEU A 708 13.53 5.14 22.08
CA LEU A 708 14.33 6.10 21.33
C LEU A 708 13.84 6.18 19.87
N PRO A 709 13.88 7.37 19.24
CA PRO A 709 13.51 7.49 17.83
C PRO A 709 14.42 6.65 16.95
N GLY A 710 13.83 5.98 15.96
CA GLY A 710 14.55 5.15 15.00
C GLY A 710 14.96 3.76 15.51
N GLN A 711 14.33 3.24 16.57
CA GLN A 711 14.61 1.91 17.11
C GLN A 711 14.43 0.78 16.07
N TRP A 712 13.49 0.94 15.13
CA TRP A 712 13.14 -0.06 14.13
C TRP A 712 13.87 0.10 12.80
N LEU A 713 14.63 1.20 12.62
CA LEU A 713 15.30 1.51 11.36
C LEU A 713 16.20 0.37 10.91
N GLY A 714 15.97 -0.08 9.67
CA GLY A 714 16.81 -1.05 9.00
C GLY A 714 18.21 -0.49 8.69
N PRO A 715 19.20 -1.36 8.45
CA PRO A 715 20.57 -0.97 8.15
C PRO A 715 20.69 -0.19 6.84
N LEU A 716 19.87 -0.51 5.83
CA LEU A 716 19.84 0.19 4.54
C LEU A 716 19.31 1.63 4.67
N THR A 717 18.20 1.81 5.37
CA THR A 717 17.59 3.14 5.62
C THR A 717 18.46 3.99 6.52
N THR A 718 19.01 3.40 7.58
CA THR A 718 20.02 4.03 8.45
C THR A 718 21.19 4.56 7.63
N ALA A 719 21.61 3.84 6.58
CA ALA A 719 22.74 4.26 5.76
C ALA A 719 22.47 5.56 4.98
N ILE A 720 21.28 5.71 4.38
CA ILE A 720 20.89 6.96 3.70
C ILE A 720 20.78 8.11 4.71
N LEU A 721 20.05 7.90 5.81
CA LEU A 721 19.83 8.95 6.81
C LEU A 721 21.15 9.40 7.45
N LEU A 722 22.06 8.47 7.72
CA LEU A 722 23.40 8.79 8.24
C LEU A 722 24.20 9.60 7.22
N LEU A 723 24.19 9.21 5.94
CA LEU A 723 24.88 9.96 4.89
C LEU A 723 24.32 11.38 4.78
N GLU A 724 23.00 11.54 4.78
CA GLU A 724 22.37 12.86 4.72
C GLU A 724 22.63 13.68 6.00
N ALA A 725 22.73 13.05 7.17
CA ALA A 725 23.08 13.72 8.42
C ALA A 725 24.55 14.20 8.44
N GLU A 726 25.47 13.47 7.82
CA GLU A 726 26.89 13.82 7.74
C GLU A 726 27.20 14.83 6.61
N GLU A 727 26.56 14.67 5.45
CA GLU A 727 26.92 15.37 4.20
C GLU A 727 25.85 16.32 3.67
N GLY A 728 24.67 16.34 4.30
CA GLY A 728 23.49 17.06 3.82
C GLY A 728 22.75 16.32 2.68
N ALA A 729 21.46 16.60 2.56
CA ALA A 729 20.65 16.16 1.42
C ALA A 729 20.96 16.99 0.16
N LEU A 730 20.85 16.38 -1.01
CA LEU A 730 21.00 17.03 -2.32
C LEU A 730 19.77 16.74 -3.20
N PRO A 731 19.37 17.66 -4.09
CA PRO A 731 18.11 17.56 -4.84
C PRO A 731 18.18 16.58 -6.03
N HIS A 732 19.35 16.42 -6.65
CA HIS A 732 19.55 15.54 -7.80
C HIS A 732 20.62 14.51 -7.48
N VAL A 733 20.19 13.32 -7.09
CA VAL A 733 21.07 12.29 -6.56
C VAL A 733 20.74 10.91 -7.08
N ARG A 734 21.77 10.08 -7.10
CA ARG A 734 21.65 8.63 -7.18
C ARG A 734 22.39 8.03 -5.99
N TYR A 735 21.69 7.24 -5.20
CA TYR A 735 22.29 6.40 -4.17
C TYR A 735 22.52 5.01 -4.73
N ARG A 736 23.67 4.40 -4.41
CA ARG A 736 23.95 2.97 -4.59
C ARG A 736 24.26 2.39 -3.23
N LEU A 737 23.52 1.38 -2.81
CA LEU A 737 23.71 0.66 -1.56
C LEU A 737 24.04 -0.79 -1.85
N THR A 738 25.01 -1.35 -1.14
CA THR A 738 25.26 -2.78 -1.13
C THR A 738 25.15 -3.30 0.30
N TYR A 739 24.51 -4.47 0.47
CA TYR A 739 24.31 -5.11 1.76
C TYR A 739 24.84 -6.54 1.73
N GLY A 740 25.66 -6.87 2.72
CA GLY A 740 26.03 -8.25 3.07
C GLY A 740 25.82 -8.48 4.57
N GLU A 741 25.83 -9.74 5.01
CA GLU A 741 25.63 -10.10 6.41
C GLU A 741 26.43 -11.35 6.78
N ASP A 742 27.10 -11.33 7.93
CA ASP A 742 27.77 -12.50 8.50
C ASP A 742 27.23 -12.81 9.91
N PRO A 743 26.95 -14.09 10.25
CA PRO A 743 26.65 -14.49 11.62
C PRO A 743 27.93 -14.59 12.45
N LEU A 744 28.13 -13.70 13.43
CA LEU A 744 29.33 -13.70 14.30
C LEU A 744 28.99 -14.06 15.76
N PRO A 745 29.90 -14.75 16.49
CA PRO A 745 29.71 -15.03 17.91
C PRO A 745 29.72 -13.75 18.73
N GLY A 746 28.79 -13.62 19.68
CA GLY A 746 28.68 -12.44 20.55
C GLY A 746 27.29 -12.12 21.10
N GLY A 747 26.29 -12.97 20.83
CA GLY A 747 24.93 -12.81 21.34
C GLY A 747 24.77 -13.22 22.81
N PRO A 748 23.65 -12.81 23.46
CA PRO A 748 23.31 -13.25 24.82
C PRO A 748 23.34 -14.79 24.94
N GLY A 749 23.95 -15.32 25.99
CA GLY A 749 24.06 -16.76 26.21
C GLY A 749 25.06 -17.49 25.30
N GLY A 750 25.90 -16.77 24.55
CA GLY A 750 26.93 -17.36 23.67
C GLY A 750 26.46 -17.67 22.24
N GLY A 751 25.32 -17.14 21.82
CA GLY A 751 24.79 -17.29 20.46
C GLY A 751 25.50 -16.41 19.41
N THR A 752 25.11 -16.56 18.15
CA THR A 752 25.54 -15.70 17.03
C THR A 752 24.61 -14.50 16.87
N VAL A 753 25.15 -13.37 16.41
CA VAL A 753 24.40 -12.17 16.03
C VAL A 753 24.63 -11.89 14.54
N PRO A 754 23.60 -11.44 13.80
CA PRO A 754 23.77 -11.01 12.42
C PRO A 754 24.53 -9.68 12.40
N VAL A 755 25.61 -9.62 11.64
CA VAL A 755 26.43 -8.42 11.46
C VAL A 755 26.27 -7.95 10.03
N GLY A 756 25.61 -6.81 9.84
CA GLY A 756 25.38 -6.22 8.53
C GLY A 756 26.57 -5.38 8.07
N TYR A 757 26.90 -5.47 6.78
CA TYR A 757 27.92 -4.68 6.12
C TYR A 757 27.25 -3.87 5.03
N VAL A 758 27.22 -2.55 5.20
CA VAL A 758 26.55 -1.64 4.27
C VAL A 758 27.56 -0.67 3.68
N GLU A 759 27.60 -0.58 2.36
CA GLU A 759 28.24 0.53 1.67
C GLU A 759 27.15 1.36 0.99
N VAL A 760 27.09 2.66 1.27
CA VAL A 760 26.17 3.61 0.62
C VAL A 760 26.99 4.69 -0.08
N THR A 761 26.80 4.81 -1.38
CA THR A 761 27.45 5.84 -2.21
C THR A 761 26.41 6.80 -2.75
N ARG A 762 26.56 8.10 -2.47
CA ARG A 762 25.76 9.19 -3.06
C ARG A 762 26.52 9.81 -4.22
N PHE A 763 25.96 9.71 -5.42
CA PHE A 763 26.42 10.44 -6.60
C PHE A 763 25.63 11.74 -6.76
N ASN A 764 26.30 12.90 -6.67
CA ASN A 764 25.71 14.20 -6.99
C ASN A 764 25.53 14.36 -8.51
N LEU A 765 24.30 14.36 -9.00
CA LEU A 765 23.96 14.50 -10.42
C LEU A 765 23.55 15.93 -10.78
N GLY A 766 23.50 16.85 -9.80
CA GLY A 766 23.15 18.25 -9.99
C GLY A 766 23.94 18.95 -11.11
N PRO A 767 25.29 18.89 -11.12
CA PRO A 767 26.09 19.51 -12.17
C PRO A 767 25.80 18.94 -13.57
N ALA A 768 25.57 17.63 -13.69
CA ALA A 768 25.24 16.98 -14.96
C ALA A 768 23.84 17.40 -15.45
N ARG A 769 22.85 17.45 -14.56
CA ARG A 769 21.49 17.91 -14.87
C ARG A 769 21.44 19.38 -15.27
N HIS A 770 22.15 20.23 -14.55
CA HIS A 770 22.28 21.64 -14.93
C HIS A 770 22.91 21.78 -16.31
N ALA A 771 23.96 21.02 -16.62
CA ALA A 771 24.60 21.05 -17.94
C ALA A 771 23.66 20.60 -19.06
N GLU A 772 22.89 19.53 -18.86
CA GLU A 772 21.89 19.05 -19.84
C GLU A 772 20.77 20.07 -20.08
N ILE A 773 20.25 20.68 -19.02
CA ILE A 773 19.20 21.70 -19.14
C ILE A 773 19.76 22.96 -19.79
N ALA A 774 20.97 23.38 -19.45
CA ALA A 774 21.64 24.50 -20.11
C ALA A 774 21.88 24.24 -21.61
N GLU A 775 22.28 23.03 -21.99
CA GLU A 775 22.43 22.65 -23.39
C GLU A 775 21.08 22.63 -24.12
N ALA A 776 20.03 22.06 -23.51
CA ALA A 776 18.69 22.01 -24.09
C ALA A 776 18.01 23.39 -24.18
N ALA A 777 18.26 24.28 -23.23
CA ALA A 777 17.69 25.63 -23.17
C ALA A 777 18.37 26.63 -24.14
N GLY A 778 19.61 26.37 -24.56
CA GLY A 778 20.36 27.26 -25.45
C GLY A 778 20.59 28.64 -24.84
N ASP A 779 19.99 29.68 -25.44
CA ASP A 779 20.09 31.06 -24.96
C ASP A 779 19.06 31.40 -23.86
N ALA A 780 18.12 30.50 -23.54
CA ALA A 780 17.13 30.75 -22.50
C ALA A 780 17.77 30.70 -21.09
N PRO A 781 17.31 31.54 -20.15
CA PRO A 781 17.87 31.59 -18.80
C PRO A 781 17.58 30.29 -18.03
N VAL A 782 18.64 29.64 -17.56
CA VAL A 782 18.59 28.46 -16.66
C VAL A 782 18.90 28.89 -15.23
N ALA A 783 18.29 28.21 -14.26
CA ALA A 783 18.56 28.48 -12.85
C ALA A 783 20.05 28.27 -12.52
N PRO A 784 20.62 29.02 -11.54
CA PRO A 784 22.03 28.87 -11.17
C PRO A 784 22.39 27.44 -10.77
N ALA A 785 23.61 27.00 -11.07
CA ALA A 785 24.09 25.64 -10.79
C ALA A 785 23.98 25.27 -9.30
N GLU A 786 24.02 26.25 -8.40
CA GLU A 786 23.83 26.04 -6.97
C GLU A 786 22.45 25.47 -6.62
N HIS A 787 21.40 25.80 -7.40
CA HIS A 787 20.05 25.29 -7.17
C HIS A 787 19.91 23.80 -7.50
N PHE A 788 20.82 23.25 -8.31
CA PHE A 788 20.88 21.83 -8.65
C PHE A 788 21.67 21.03 -7.60
N GLY A 789 22.26 21.68 -6.60
CA GLY A 789 23.07 21.03 -5.58
C GLY A 789 24.53 20.90 -5.99
N THR A 790 25.41 21.51 -5.18
CA THR A 790 26.86 21.41 -5.30
C THR A 790 27.42 20.60 -4.14
N GLY A 791 28.35 19.69 -4.42
CA GLY A 791 28.96 18.86 -3.38
C GLY A 791 29.63 17.62 -3.97
N PRO A 792 30.47 16.93 -3.18
CA PRO A 792 31.21 15.78 -3.66
C PRO A 792 30.33 14.52 -3.78
N HIS A 793 30.83 13.56 -4.57
CA HIS A 793 30.39 12.16 -4.51
C HIS A 793 31.01 11.51 -3.28
N VAL A 794 30.19 10.93 -2.41
CA VAL A 794 30.63 10.42 -1.11
C VAL A 794 30.19 8.97 -0.95
N SER A 795 31.07 8.12 -0.42
CA SER A 795 30.75 6.75 -0.02
C SER A 795 30.97 6.58 1.48
N LEU A 796 30.01 5.96 2.17
CA LEU A 796 30.13 5.52 3.56
C LEU A 796 30.13 3.99 3.61
N ARG A 797 31.04 3.42 4.38
CA ARG A 797 31.04 1.99 4.73
C ARG A 797 30.79 1.83 6.21
N MET A 798 29.75 1.09 6.56
CA MET A 798 29.35 0.85 7.94
C MET A 798 29.16 -0.62 8.26
N VAL A 799 29.40 -0.94 9.53
CA VAL A 799 29.17 -2.25 10.11
C VAL A 799 28.11 -2.10 11.19
N THR A 800 27.06 -2.89 11.10
CA THR A 800 25.88 -2.80 11.96
C THR A 800 25.60 -4.13 12.66
N ARG A 801 24.91 -4.08 13.80
CA ARG A 801 24.37 -5.26 14.48
C ARG A 801 23.07 -4.90 15.19
N PRO A 802 22.19 -5.86 15.50
CA PRO A 802 21.09 -5.61 16.43
C PRO A 802 21.57 -5.65 17.88
N ILE A 803 20.97 -4.82 18.72
CA ILE A 803 21.10 -4.85 20.18
C ILE A 803 19.71 -4.80 20.82
N GLN A 804 19.61 -5.07 22.12
CA GLN A 804 18.32 -4.99 22.80
C GLN A 804 17.72 -3.58 22.68
N GLY A 805 16.54 -3.48 22.06
CA GLY A 805 15.82 -2.22 21.85
C GLY A 805 16.26 -1.40 20.63
N ARG A 806 17.13 -1.92 19.76
CA ARG A 806 17.52 -1.26 18.51
C ARG A 806 17.94 -2.25 17.43
N THR A 807 17.31 -2.14 16.25
CA THR A 807 17.62 -2.96 15.07
C THR A 807 19.02 -2.71 14.52
N THR A 808 19.45 -1.44 14.45
CA THR A 808 20.71 -1.05 13.82
C THR A 808 21.61 -0.29 14.81
N ASP A 809 22.60 -0.97 15.37
CA ASP A 809 23.71 -0.41 16.17
C ASP A 809 24.97 -0.30 15.31
N LEU A 810 25.49 0.92 15.11
CA LEU A 810 26.74 1.16 14.39
C LEU A 810 27.96 0.75 15.24
N ILE A 811 28.74 -0.21 14.74
CA ILE A 811 29.99 -0.66 15.39
C ILE A 811 31.25 -0.31 14.60
N GLY A 812 31.12 0.01 13.32
CA GLY A 812 32.23 0.48 12.46
C GLY A 812 31.72 1.45 11.41
N LEU A 813 32.50 2.47 11.07
CA LEU A 813 32.13 3.49 10.09
C LEU A 813 33.37 4.08 9.42
N SER A 814 33.29 4.35 8.12
CA SER A 814 34.31 5.08 7.38
C SER A 814 33.70 5.85 6.20
N ARG A 815 34.42 6.88 5.74
CA ARG A 815 34.02 7.78 4.65
C ARG A 815 35.08 7.86 3.57
N ALA A 816 34.67 7.85 2.31
CA ALA A 816 35.50 8.18 1.15
C ALA A 816 34.84 9.27 0.30
N GLU A 817 35.66 10.11 -0.30
CA GLU A 817 35.26 11.07 -1.34
C GLU A 817 35.77 10.55 -2.68
N LEU A 818 34.90 10.46 -3.69
CA LEU A 818 35.19 9.77 -4.96
C LEU A 818 35.67 10.76 -6.04
N ASP A 819 36.78 11.44 -5.77
CA ASP A 819 37.37 12.44 -6.67
C ASP A 819 37.94 11.82 -7.96
N GLY A 820 37.14 11.81 -9.03
CA GLY A 820 37.50 11.27 -10.35
C GLY A 820 37.22 9.77 -10.53
N ASP A 821 37.19 9.01 -9.43
CA ASP A 821 36.84 7.58 -9.43
C ASP A 821 35.33 7.34 -9.66
N ALA A 822 34.47 8.31 -9.31
CA ALA A 822 33.03 8.23 -9.51
C ALA A 822 32.62 7.95 -10.97
N ALA A 823 33.42 8.37 -11.96
CA ALA A 823 33.17 8.10 -13.38
C ALA A 823 33.41 6.64 -13.79
N ALA A 824 34.25 5.91 -13.04
CA ALA A 824 34.51 4.49 -13.25
C ALA A 824 33.40 3.61 -12.66
N GLU A 825 32.64 4.12 -11.69
CA GLU A 825 31.56 3.39 -11.03
C GLU A 825 30.45 2.99 -12.00
N ARG A 826 29.86 1.82 -11.73
CA ARG A 826 28.74 1.27 -12.50
C ARG A 826 27.57 0.99 -11.56
N CYS A 827 26.37 1.33 -12.04
CA CYS A 827 25.09 1.17 -11.37
C CYS A 827 24.25 0.29 -12.29
N PHE A 828 24.10 -0.99 -11.95
CA PHE A 828 23.50 -2.03 -12.80
C PHE A 828 24.02 -2.01 -14.25
N GLY A 829 25.35 -1.92 -14.40
CA GLY A 829 26.02 -1.98 -15.72
C GLY A 829 26.15 -0.64 -16.46
N GLN A 830 25.39 0.40 -16.11
CA GLN A 830 25.55 1.74 -16.69
C GLN A 830 26.44 2.66 -15.82
N PRO A 831 27.02 3.75 -16.37
CA PRO A 831 27.79 4.70 -15.57
C PRO A 831 26.92 5.35 -14.48
N CYS A 832 27.37 5.32 -13.22
CA CYS A 832 26.60 5.90 -12.11
C CYS A 832 26.36 7.41 -12.23
N LEU A 833 27.19 8.12 -13.00
CA LEU A 833 27.03 9.56 -13.29
C LEU A 833 26.08 9.87 -14.46
N SER A 834 25.48 8.85 -15.09
CA SER A 834 24.44 9.02 -16.10
C SER A 834 23.18 9.65 -15.49
N THR A 835 22.54 10.58 -16.19
CA THR A 835 21.24 11.16 -15.81
C THR A 835 20.05 10.34 -16.34
N ALA A 836 20.32 9.34 -17.19
CA ALA A 836 19.29 8.45 -17.73
C ALA A 836 18.69 7.58 -16.60
N PRO A 837 17.38 7.29 -16.64
CA PRO A 837 16.70 6.47 -15.63
C PRO A 837 17.36 5.09 -15.45
N LEU A 838 17.47 4.61 -14.21
CA LEU A 838 18.11 3.32 -13.92
C LEU A 838 17.25 2.11 -14.26
N ALA A 839 15.95 2.18 -13.98
CA ALA A 839 15.09 1.01 -14.01
C ALA A 839 14.95 0.35 -15.39
N GLU A 840 14.98 1.15 -16.47
CA GLU A 840 14.95 0.64 -17.84
C GLU A 840 16.25 -0.04 -18.27
N ALA A 841 17.37 0.31 -17.62
CA ALA A 841 18.70 -0.19 -17.94
C ALA A 841 19.19 -1.29 -16.98
N ALA A 842 18.54 -1.43 -15.81
CA ALA A 842 18.93 -2.37 -14.76
C ALA A 842 18.83 -3.84 -15.17
N LEU A 843 17.96 -4.14 -16.15
CA LEU A 843 17.77 -5.45 -16.74
C LEU A 843 17.41 -5.31 -18.21
N GLY A 844 17.95 -6.17 -19.08
CA GLY A 844 17.36 -6.40 -20.40
C GLY A 844 16.07 -7.23 -20.37
N ALA A 845 15.34 -7.24 -19.24
CA ALA A 845 14.22 -8.14 -18.94
C ALA A 845 12.87 -7.40 -18.82
N GLU A 846 11.79 -8.15 -19.02
CA GLU A 846 10.40 -7.68 -18.92
C GLU A 846 10.02 -7.55 -17.44
N TRP A 847 9.96 -6.31 -16.92
CA TRP A 847 9.34 -6.02 -15.63
C TRP A 847 7.85 -6.39 -15.66
N ASP A 848 7.33 -6.84 -14.52
CA ASP A 848 5.88 -6.87 -14.34
C ASP A 848 5.28 -5.47 -14.53
N ALA A 849 4.00 -5.42 -14.89
CA ALA A 849 3.28 -4.15 -14.99
C ALA A 849 3.33 -3.42 -13.63
N MET A 850 3.67 -2.13 -13.68
CA MET A 850 3.63 -1.26 -12.50
C MET A 850 2.22 -1.22 -11.93
N LYS A 851 2.08 -1.50 -10.64
CA LYS A 851 0.82 -1.48 -9.90
C LYS A 851 0.87 -0.43 -8.82
N GLU A 852 -0.26 0.20 -8.54
CA GLU A 852 -0.36 1.10 -7.40
C GLU A 852 -0.16 0.34 -6.09
N VAL A 853 0.59 0.93 -5.16
CA VAL A 853 0.94 0.35 -3.87
C VAL A 853 0.44 1.29 -2.78
N ALA A 854 -0.39 0.78 -1.87
CA ALA A 854 -0.84 1.58 -0.73
C ALA A 854 0.34 1.85 0.24
N PRO A 855 0.56 3.09 0.68
CA PRO A 855 1.62 3.39 1.64
C PRO A 855 1.38 2.81 3.04
N GLY A 856 0.16 2.39 3.40
CA GLY A 856 -0.16 1.83 4.72
C GLY A 856 -0.13 2.88 5.84
N ALA A 857 -0.14 2.46 7.11
CA ALA A 857 0.13 3.37 8.22
C ALA A 857 1.65 3.54 8.32
N PHE A 858 2.20 4.43 7.50
CA PHE A 858 3.62 4.74 7.45
C PHE A 858 3.90 6.13 8.02
N ASP A 859 4.40 6.15 9.26
CA ASP A 859 4.74 7.34 10.04
C ASP A 859 6.15 7.17 10.63
N PRO A 860 7.21 7.27 9.81
CA PRO A 860 8.58 7.08 10.25
C PRO A 860 9.09 8.28 11.08
N PRO A 861 10.11 8.09 11.94
CA PRO A 861 10.68 9.14 12.80
C PRO A 861 11.62 10.09 12.03
N TYR A 862 11.39 10.32 10.74
CA TYR A 862 12.19 11.18 9.87
C TYR A 862 11.29 11.78 8.79
N ALA A 863 11.75 12.87 8.15
CA ALA A 863 11.01 13.51 7.08
C ALA A 863 10.77 12.55 5.90
N SER A 864 9.56 11.98 5.86
CA SER A 864 9.14 10.98 4.88
C SER A 864 8.83 11.58 3.51
N MET A 865 8.61 12.89 3.45
CA MET A 865 8.24 13.64 2.25
C MET A 865 9.28 14.70 1.90
N ARG A 866 9.61 14.82 0.61
CA ARG A 866 10.52 15.84 0.06
C ARG A 866 10.06 16.24 -1.34
N ASP A 867 9.85 17.53 -1.56
CA ASP A 867 9.47 18.11 -2.86
C ASP A 867 8.20 17.48 -3.50
N GLY A 868 7.25 17.04 -2.67
CA GLY A 868 5.98 16.45 -3.12
C GLY A 868 6.03 14.95 -3.40
N ALA A 869 7.18 14.29 -3.24
CA ALA A 869 7.32 12.82 -3.29
C ALA A 869 7.88 12.27 -1.97
N HIS A 870 7.86 10.95 -1.79
CA HIS A 870 8.54 10.34 -0.66
C HIS A 870 10.06 10.59 -0.73
N SER A 871 10.71 10.76 0.42
CA SER A 871 12.17 10.92 0.50
C SER A 871 12.91 9.62 0.13
N PRO A 872 14.20 9.67 -0.27
CA PRO A 872 14.96 8.46 -0.61
C PRO A 872 14.97 7.39 0.50
N ALA A 873 15.01 7.80 1.76
CA ALA A 873 14.91 6.89 2.90
C ALA A 873 13.51 6.26 3.02
N ALA A 874 12.45 7.05 2.83
CA ALA A 874 11.07 6.57 2.87
C ALA A 874 10.76 5.56 1.75
N VAL A 875 11.17 5.84 0.51
CA VAL A 875 10.97 4.91 -0.61
C VAL A 875 11.75 3.61 -0.36
N LEU A 876 12.94 3.67 0.25
CA LEU A 876 13.70 2.48 0.60
C LEU A 876 13.02 1.63 1.67
N ASP A 877 12.48 2.24 2.73
CA ASP A 877 11.70 1.51 3.73
C ASP A 877 10.47 0.84 3.08
N LEU A 878 9.68 1.59 2.31
CA LEU A 878 8.51 1.07 1.60
C LEU A 878 8.88 -0.05 0.61
N LEU A 879 10.02 0.07 -0.09
CA LEU A 879 10.54 -0.96 -1.00
C LEU A 879 10.94 -2.23 -0.23
N THR A 880 11.60 -2.09 0.92
CA THR A 880 11.96 -3.27 1.75
C THR A 880 10.74 -3.95 2.35
N ARG A 881 9.66 -3.21 2.64
CA ARG A 881 8.36 -3.77 3.00
C ARG A 881 7.74 -4.56 1.85
N GLU A 882 7.72 -3.98 0.65
CA GLU A 882 7.20 -4.66 -0.55
C GLU A 882 7.99 -5.92 -0.89
N ALA A 883 9.32 -5.88 -0.71
CA ALA A 883 10.21 -7.03 -0.86
C ALA A 883 10.15 -8.02 0.31
N ARG A 884 9.33 -7.78 1.34
CA ARG A 884 9.17 -8.62 2.55
C ARG A 884 10.46 -8.81 3.36
N ILE A 885 11.39 -7.87 3.25
CA ILE A 885 12.62 -7.78 4.07
C ILE A 885 12.31 -7.08 5.40
N ALA A 886 11.25 -6.28 5.42
CA ALA A 886 10.74 -5.59 6.58
C ALA A 886 9.21 -5.70 6.64
N ARG A 887 8.62 -5.45 7.81
CA ARG A 887 7.16 -5.46 8.04
C ARG A 887 6.71 -4.22 8.79
N GLU A 888 5.48 -3.80 8.53
CA GLU A 888 4.87 -2.67 9.24
C GLU A 888 4.55 -3.06 10.69
N ARG A 889 4.94 -2.21 11.65
CA ARG A 889 4.72 -2.41 13.08
C ARG A 889 4.46 -1.08 13.76
N GLY A 890 3.18 -0.75 13.95
CA GLY A 890 2.76 0.42 14.72
C GLY A 890 3.16 1.75 14.06
N GLY A 891 2.96 1.89 12.75
CA GLY A 891 3.34 3.10 12.02
C GLY A 891 4.72 3.02 11.36
N GLU A 892 5.63 2.19 11.87
CA GLU A 892 7.02 2.12 11.39
C GLU A 892 7.27 0.84 10.57
N ILE A 893 8.29 0.87 9.71
CA ILE A 893 8.76 -0.30 8.98
C ILE A 893 9.90 -0.96 9.78
N ALA A 894 9.61 -2.12 10.36
CA ALA A 894 10.52 -2.89 11.19
C ALA A 894 11.26 -3.94 10.37
N TRP A 895 12.60 -3.88 10.41
CA TRP A 895 13.50 -4.79 9.71
C TRP A 895 13.39 -6.25 10.23
N ASP A 896 13.11 -7.18 9.33
CA ASP A 896 13.18 -8.63 9.60
C ASP A 896 14.47 -9.26 9.07
N GLY A 897 15.11 -8.60 8.10
CA GLY A 897 16.31 -9.09 7.43
C GLY A 897 15.99 -9.90 6.18
N PHE A 898 17.05 -10.25 5.46
CA PHE A 898 16.92 -11.05 4.25
C PHE A 898 16.79 -12.54 4.61
N GLU A 899 16.16 -13.30 3.71
CA GLU A 899 16.21 -14.76 3.80
C GLU A 899 17.66 -15.28 3.79
N TYR A 900 17.87 -16.40 4.48
CA TYR A 900 19.17 -17.04 4.59
C TYR A 900 19.76 -17.35 3.20
N ARG A 901 21.04 -16.99 2.98
CA ARG A 901 21.75 -17.14 1.70
C ARG A 901 22.84 -18.21 1.80
N GLU A 902 22.88 -19.16 0.86
CA GLU A 902 23.98 -20.12 0.75
C GLU A 902 25.03 -19.64 -0.25
N GLY A 903 26.31 -19.84 0.09
CA GLY A 903 27.43 -19.62 -0.83
C GLY A 903 27.85 -18.16 -1.01
N VAL A 904 27.41 -17.26 -0.14
CA VAL A 904 27.93 -15.89 -0.03
C VAL A 904 29.22 -15.91 0.79
N GLY A 905 30.28 -15.28 0.28
CA GLY A 905 31.55 -15.14 0.97
C GLY A 905 31.49 -14.14 2.13
N PRO A 906 32.49 -14.13 3.03
CA PRO A 906 32.54 -13.20 4.14
C PRO A 906 32.55 -11.74 3.68
N MET A 907 31.70 -10.90 4.27
CA MET A 907 31.49 -9.49 3.89
C MET A 907 31.11 -9.28 2.41
N GLU A 908 30.73 -10.33 1.69
CA GLU A 908 30.32 -10.22 0.29
C GLU A 908 28.87 -9.71 0.23
N PRO A 909 28.61 -8.63 -0.54
CA PRO A 909 27.25 -8.12 -0.67
C PRO A 909 26.42 -9.07 -1.53
N PHE A 910 25.20 -9.37 -1.08
CA PHE A 910 24.24 -10.17 -1.83
C PHE A 910 22.99 -9.37 -2.23
N ALA A 911 22.78 -8.19 -1.65
CA ALA A 911 21.72 -7.26 -2.06
C ALA A 911 22.33 -5.92 -2.49
N GLU A 912 21.78 -5.34 -3.55
CA GLU A 912 22.18 -4.05 -4.09
C GLU A 912 20.94 -3.20 -4.38
N ALA A 913 20.86 -1.99 -3.81
CA ALA A 913 19.76 -1.07 -4.02
C ALA A 913 20.23 0.24 -4.65
N MET A 914 19.49 0.75 -5.61
CA MET A 914 19.70 2.06 -6.20
C MET A 914 18.48 2.93 -6.00
N ILE A 915 18.69 4.18 -5.60
CA ILE A 915 17.61 5.14 -5.38
C ILE A 915 17.96 6.42 -6.11
N GLU A 916 17.08 6.87 -6.98
CA GLU A 916 17.22 8.09 -7.77
C GLU A 916 16.21 9.12 -7.30
N ALA A 917 16.66 10.35 -7.09
CA ALA A 917 15.77 11.46 -6.74
C ALA A 917 16.05 12.67 -7.63
N GLY A 918 14.99 13.28 -8.16
CA GLY A 918 15.07 14.52 -8.94
C GLY A 918 15.66 14.36 -10.34
N LEU A 919 15.65 13.15 -10.93
CA LEU A 919 16.15 12.93 -12.31
C LEU A 919 15.04 13.00 -13.37
N GLY A 920 13.78 13.11 -12.97
CA GLY A 920 12.63 13.29 -13.87
C GLY A 920 12.29 14.76 -14.15
N GLN A 921 11.23 14.98 -14.93
CA GLN A 921 10.54 16.28 -15.04
C GLN A 921 9.59 16.51 -13.87
N GLU A 922 9.01 15.43 -13.36
CA GLU A 922 8.17 15.42 -12.16
C GLU A 922 9.03 15.18 -10.91
N SER A 923 8.55 15.62 -9.76
CA SER A 923 9.12 15.24 -8.47
C SER A 923 8.90 13.76 -8.25
N ALA A 924 9.92 12.95 -8.50
CA ALA A 924 9.83 11.51 -8.34
C ALA A 924 11.09 10.93 -7.70
N VAL A 925 10.88 9.84 -6.96
CA VAL A 925 11.93 8.99 -6.42
C VAL A 925 11.72 7.56 -6.93
N ASP A 926 12.71 7.02 -7.64
CA ASP A 926 12.68 5.68 -8.23
C ASP A 926 13.72 4.81 -7.52
N ALA A 927 13.29 3.72 -6.91
CA ALA A 927 14.13 2.81 -6.18
C ALA A 927 14.06 1.41 -6.78
N VAL A 928 15.22 0.80 -7.00
CA VAL A 928 15.37 -0.57 -7.49
C VAL A 928 16.25 -1.35 -6.53
N LEU A 929 15.77 -2.49 -6.05
CA LEU A 929 16.50 -3.42 -5.20
C LEU A 929 16.71 -4.73 -5.97
N ARG A 930 17.95 -5.19 -6.01
CA ARG A 930 18.35 -6.50 -6.52
C ARG A 930 18.77 -7.40 -5.37
N GLU A 931 18.15 -8.56 -5.28
CA GLU A 931 18.48 -9.62 -4.32
C GLU A 931 19.13 -10.80 -5.03
N GLY A 932 20.44 -10.93 -4.92
CA GLY A 932 21.21 -12.06 -5.44
C GLY A 932 21.27 -13.23 -4.46
N HIS A 933 21.85 -14.35 -4.91
CA HIS A 933 22.07 -15.55 -4.08
C HIS A 933 20.78 -16.11 -3.46
N VAL A 934 19.65 -15.94 -4.16
CA VAL A 934 18.37 -16.52 -3.75
C VAL A 934 18.48 -18.05 -3.66
N MET A 935 17.79 -18.64 -2.68
CA MET A 935 17.75 -20.09 -2.42
C MET A 935 16.88 -20.85 -3.44
N ASP A 936 17.06 -20.52 -4.72
CA ASP A 936 16.36 -21.10 -5.85
C ASP A 936 17.36 -21.57 -6.92
N HIS A 937 17.07 -22.72 -7.53
CA HIS A 937 17.95 -23.39 -8.49
C HIS A 937 17.75 -22.94 -9.95
N THR A 938 16.75 -22.09 -10.19
CA THR A 938 16.36 -21.48 -11.46
C THR A 938 16.68 -19.99 -11.50
N LEU A 939 16.48 -19.29 -10.39
CA LEU A 939 16.72 -17.85 -10.27
C LEU A 939 18.17 -17.54 -9.89
N GLU A 940 18.69 -16.48 -10.49
CA GLU A 940 19.95 -15.82 -10.16
C GLU A 940 19.71 -14.68 -9.17
N ALA A 941 18.69 -13.87 -9.43
CA ALA A 941 18.28 -12.77 -8.55
C ALA A 941 16.79 -12.44 -8.68
N VAL A 942 16.26 -11.80 -7.65
CA VAL A 942 14.92 -11.18 -7.67
C VAL A 942 15.11 -9.67 -7.62
N TRP A 943 14.30 -8.96 -8.39
CA TRP A 943 14.35 -7.52 -8.52
C TRP A 943 13.04 -6.91 -8.09
N HIS A 944 13.11 -5.88 -7.27
CA HIS A 944 11.98 -5.12 -6.79
C HIS A 944 12.17 -3.66 -7.20
N ARG A 945 11.09 -3.02 -7.64
CA ARG A 945 11.09 -1.59 -7.96
C ARG A 945 9.93 -0.91 -7.28
N LEU A 946 10.17 0.29 -6.77
CA LEU A 946 9.15 1.15 -6.22
C LEU A 946 9.41 2.59 -6.68
N VAL A 947 8.39 3.23 -7.22
CA VAL A 947 8.44 4.62 -7.69
C VAL A 947 7.42 5.44 -6.92
N SER A 948 7.89 6.51 -6.28
CA SER A 948 7.02 7.55 -5.73
C SER A 948 7.01 8.74 -6.67
N ILE A 949 5.82 9.19 -7.08
CA ILE A 949 5.63 10.31 -8.00
C ILE A 949 4.74 11.34 -7.31
N GLY A 950 5.20 12.59 -7.26
CA GLY A 950 4.44 13.68 -6.68
C GLY A 950 3.18 13.98 -7.49
N GLY A 951 2.04 14.03 -6.79
CA GLY A 951 0.74 14.33 -7.38
C GLY A 951 0.31 15.79 -7.18
N ALA A 952 -0.95 16.09 -7.48
CA ALA A 952 -1.55 17.39 -7.19
C ALA A 952 -1.58 17.69 -5.68
N ASP A 953 -1.69 16.65 -4.85
CA ASP A 953 -1.50 16.74 -3.39
C ASP A 953 -0.04 16.40 -3.03
N PRO A 954 0.74 17.37 -2.53
CA PRO A 954 2.13 17.15 -2.14
C PRO A 954 2.28 16.30 -0.87
N THR A 955 1.19 15.94 -0.19
CA THR A 955 1.16 15.08 1.00
C THR A 955 0.75 13.64 0.69
N ALA A 956 0.25 13.38 -0.52
CA ALA A 956 -0.21 12.06 -0.96
C ALA A 956 0.33 11.73 -2.36
N PRO A 957 1.65 11.48 -2.51
CA PRO A 957 2.23 11.09 -3.79
C PRO A 957 1.74 9.71 -4.21
N GLY A 958 1.58 9.51 -5.52
CA GLY A 958 1.33 8.19 -6.08
C GLY A 958 2.52 7.27 -5.81
N LEU A 959 2.26 6.01 -5.50
CA LEU A 959 3.27 5.00 -5.23
C LEU A 959 3.00 3.79 -6.11
N PHE A 960 4.01 3.35 -6.86
CA PHE A 960 3.85 2.28 -7.84
C PHE A 960 4.98 1.26 -7.72
N GLY A 961 4.65 -0.03 -7.65
CA GLY A 961 5.58 -1.13 -7.48
C GLY A 961 5.56 -2.11 -8.65
N ALA A 962 6.70 -2.76 -8.88
CA ALA A 962 6.85 -3.86 -9.82
C ALA A 962 7.94 -4.83 -9.36
N GLN A 963 7.88 -6.06 -9.88
CA GLN A 963 8.89 -7.10 -9.64
C GLN A 963 9.44 -7.62 -10.97
N ALA A 964 10.66 -8.15 -10.94
CA ALA A 964 11.25 -8.89 -12.05
C ALA A 964 12.14 -10.03 -11.54
N PHE A 965 12.34 -11.04 -12.39
CA PHE A 965 13.10 -12.24 -12.05
C PHE A 965 14.27 -12.43 -13.03
N GLU A 966 15.49 -12.55 -12.50
CA GLU A 966 16.69 -12.84 -13.28
C GLU A 966 16.96 -14.35 -13.21
N HIS A 967 16.93 -15.04 -14.35
CA HIS A 967 17.14 -16.49 -14.44
C HIS A 967 18.60 -16.84 -14.73
N ARG A 968 19.07 -17.95 -14.15
CA ARG A 968 20.43 -18.44 -14.41
C ARG A 968 20.60 -18.85 -15.88
N PRO A 969 21.74 -18.54 -16.53
CA PRO A 969 21.97 -18.89 -17.93
C PRO A 969 21.79 -20.40 -18.21
N GLY A 970 20.89 -20.74 -19.14
CA GLY A 970 20.71 -22.12 -19.63
C GLY A 970 19.62 -22.95 -18.93
N ARG A 971 18.79 -22.35 -18.08
CA ARG A 971 17.61 -22.95 -17.47
C ARG A 971 16.45 -21.96 -17.52
N ASN A 972 15.70 -21.98 -18.62
CA ASN A 972 14.39 -21.33 -18.74
C ASN A 972 13.28 -22.35 -18.48
#